data_AF-A0A9W3BBW5-F1
#
_entry.id   AF-A0A9W3BBW5-F1
#
_cell.length_a   1.000
_cell.length_b   1.000
_cell.length_c   1.000
_cell.angle_alpha   90.00
_cell.angle_beta   90.00
_cell.angle_gamma   90.00
#
_symmetry.space_group_name_H-M   'P 1'
#
loop_
_entity.id
_entity.type
_entity.pdbx_description
1 polymer ?
#
loop_
_entity_poly.entity_id
_entity_poly.type
_entity_poly.pdbx_seq_one_letter_code
_entity_poly.pdbx_strand_id
1 'polypeptide(L)'
;MQEIRVSPIPTKTPSPSYLKPTGDDSNGGSDEDDNGIKEEDVIPAESEFRAASIYEIYKVLQCISLSSPGSVFVVRNRQDRKKYALKKVECQDESAAVIAFFEEMELKKLDHPYVIRYKDFFITYEQSDSSVYINIITDYFPDGDLKQWINEFQETKQVIPEKAIKKVLGETIEGLVYLKEKGLIHRNIKPSNIFRKKSGTVVLGDLGVSTIMSDKRTNTRQTFKGSVFMAPEISMQSHDEKSDLYSLGGVMLNMVTAHIYGEEEFYKKLGDIKESPETLNELLEEVSHTYSKSLVNIVQILLRHKHNTRPTILELIKSGFIQECMASVDSTQLDKRSRQKQTKATKIYSLTETTDALKVLEYIADTIDHESCVAEGLSALADIVRDNENAYKLIDQKARNLISLAMWDNIFNKDVQISGCYVLSNLVTFAKPDDILFSPNVVTIIHKIMTAHEYEPEVQLAAANLILALSADEKAGHLIVQLGGIHDILTAMRHSRYHASLNAICCMALWSLAADSENLKVACKENAVRDVCMALNTHKVSPNVSESAAAALISLLLDDSCYDPFNELDCVGNLIYAIHLHTKNAKVVKNCCKVLATVVQANEECAYRFLTSAQPEDEDPTGIATIFAAYELHKDNAMVVEGIVRLLVELASYGHYGPM
;
A
#
# COMPACT_ATOMS: atom_id res chain seq x y z
N MET A 1 15.54 17.29 33.88
CA MET A 1 14.25 17.28 34.59
C MET A 1 13.71 18.70 34.60
N GLN A 2 12.69 18.97 33.78
CA GLN A 2 11.88 20.19 33.81
C GLN A 2 10.42 19.76 33.70
N GLU A 3 9.62 20.14 34.68
CA GLU A 3 8.17 19.89 34.74
C GLU A 3 7.44 20.85 33.82
N ILE A 4 6.63 20.32 32.90
CA ILE A 4 5.62 21.09 32.17
C ILE A 4 4.26 20.73 32.78
N ARG A 5 3.68 21.67 33.53
CA ARG A 5 2.27 21.62 33.98
C ARG A 5 1.35 21.87 32.79
N VAL A 6 0.46 20.92 32.50
CA VAL A 6 -0.68 21.12 31.60
C VAL A 6 -1.97 21.16 32.43
N SER A 7 -2.74 22.23 32.28
CA SER A 7 -4.03 22.46 32.94
C SER A 7 -5.15 21.61 32.33
N PRO A 8 -6.20 21.23 33.10
CA PRO A 8 -7.33 20.45 32.55
C PRO A 8 -8.24 21.31 31.67
N ILE A 9 -8.64 20.75 30.52
CA ILE A 9 -9.65 21.27 29.60
C ILE A 9 -11.05 21.03 30.21
N PRO A 10 -11.99 22.00 30.16
CA PRO A 10 -13.34 21.84 30.71
C PRO A 10 -14.22 20.97 29.78
N THR A 11 -14.71 19.83 30.29
CA THR A 11 -15.74 19.02 29.65
C THR A 11 -17.13 19.62 29.91
N LYS A 12 -17.67 20.34 28.92
CA LYS A 12 -19.11 20.66 28.87
C LYS A 12 -19.86 19.44 28.34
N THR A 13 -20.59 18.75 29.22
CA THR A 13 -21.70 17.86 28.83
C THR A 13 -22.98 18.69 28.67
N PRO A 14 -23.78 18.50 27.61
CA PRO A 14 -25.12 19.07 27.54
C PRO A 14 -26.09 18.20 28.35
N SER A 15 -26.75 18.80 29.33
CA SER A 15 -27.86 18.21 30.08
C SER A 15 -29.14 18.17 29.22
N PRO A 16 -29.97 17.11 29.27
CA PRO A 16 -31.29 17.13 28.64
C PRO A 16 -32.24 18.03 29.45
N SER A 17 -32.73 19.07 28.80
CA SER A 17 -33.73 20.00 29.32
C SER A 17 -35.11 19.32 29.43
N TYR A 18 -35.60 19.20 30.66
CA TYR A 18 -37.01 18.94 30.94
C TYR A 18 -37.84 20.18 30.60
N LEU A 19 -38.74 20.06 29.62
CA LEU A 19 -39.83 21.00 29.40
C LEU A 19 -40.88 20.82 30.51
N LYS A 20 -40.93 21.76 31.45
CA LYS A 20 -42.13 22.02 32.27
C LYS A 20 -42.97 23.10 31.58
N PRO A 21 -44.31 22.92 31.48
CA PRO A 21 -45.22 24.02 31.16
C PRO A 21 -45.40 24.93 32.38
N THR A 22 -45.58 26.21 32.06
CA THR A 22 -45.87 27.36 32.92
C THR A 22 -47.22 27.24 33.65
N GLY A 23 -47.28 27.73 34.89
CA GLY A 23 -48.51 27.81 35.69
C GLY A 23 -49.39 29.01 35.37
N ASP A 24 -50.62 29.02 35.87
CA ASP A 24 -51.07 29.96 36.91
C ASP A 24 -52.47 29.63 37.42
N ASP A 25 -52.75 30.18 38.60
CA ASP A 25 -53.83 29.96 39.56
C ASP A 25 -55.28 30.10 39.07
N SER A 26 -56.22 29.41 39.75
CA SER A 26 -57.21 30.03 40.67
C SER A 26 -58.48 29.19 40.92
N ASN A 27 -58.89 29.18 42.20
CA ASN A 27 -60.25 29.15 42.76
C ASN A 27 -61.28 28.06 42.38
N GLY A 28 -61.64 27.26 43.39
CA GLY A 28 -62.94 27.40 44.08
C GLY A 28 -64.09 26.49 43.65
N GLY A 29 -64.77 25.91 44.65
CA GLY A 29 -66.22 25.65 44.60
C GLY A 29 -66.70 24.19 44.67
N SER A 30 -67.22 23.86 45.85
CA SER A 30 -68.55 23.24 46.11
C SER A 30 -68.97 21.91 45.49
N ASP A 31 -69.27 20.99 46.41
CA ASP A 31 -70.54 20.25 46.58
C ASP A 31 -70.90 19.03 45.72
N GLU A 32 -71.09 17.94 46.48
CA GLU A 32 -72.20 16.98 46.49
C GLU A 32 -72.28 15.84 45.45
N ASP A 33 -72.28 14.62 46.04
CA ASP A 33 -73.15 13.46 45.80
C ASP A 33 -73.13 12.74 44.43
N ASP A 34 -72.72 11.46 44.41
CA ASP A 34 -73.62 10.33 44.74
C ASP A 34 -72.88 8.97 44.56
N ASN A 35 -73.28 7.99 45.36
CA ASN A 35 -72.76 6.64 45.50
C ASN A 35 -73.04 5.73 44.28
N GLY A 36 -72.11 4.80 43.98
CA GLY A 36 -72.35 3.78 42.94
C GLY A 36 -71.31 2.67 42.77
N ILE A 37 -71.03 1.90 43.82
CA ILE A 37 -70.65 0.46 43.85
C ILE A 37 -69.72 -0.15 42.76
N LYS A 38 -68.60 -0.75 43.24
CA LYS A 38 -68.09 -2.15 43.03
C LYS A 38 -66.60 -2.23 42.70
N GLU A 39 -65.96 -3.20 43.35
CA GLU A 39 -64.57 -3.64 43.21
C GLU A 39 -64.18 -3.85 41.74
N GLU A 40 -63.12 -3.18 41.28
CA GLU A 40 -62.33 -3.59 40.13
C GLU A 40 -60.88 -3.08 40.28
N ASP A 41 -59.96 -4.03 40.15
CA ASP A 41 -58.57 -3.93 39.66
C ASP A 41 -57.56 -3.04 40.39
N VAL A 42 -57.00 -3.57 41.48
CA VAL A 42 -55.58 -3.37 41.79
C VAL A 42 -54.82 -4.57 41.23
N ILE A 43 -54.35 -4.46 39.99
CA ILE A 43 -53.36 -5.39 39.44
C ILE A 43 -52.02 -5.07 40.13
N PRO A 44 -51.40 -6.02 40.88
CA PRO A 44 -50.10 -5.78 41.49
C PRO A 44 -49.04 -5.57 40.41
N ALA A 45 -48.11 -4.65 40.68
CA ALA A 45 -46.91 -4.41 39.90
C ALA A 45 -45.93 -5.60 40.01
N GLU A 46 -46.28 -6.71 39.36
CA GLU A 46 -45.39 -7.84 39.07
C GLU A 46 -45.73 -8.37 37.66
N SER A 47 -45.53 -7.55 36.62
CA SER A 47 -45.33 -8.12 35.28
C SER A 47 -43.86 -8.54 35.18
N GLU A 48 -43.57 -9.76 35.64
CA GLU A 48 -42.30 -10.45 35.40
C GLU A 48 -41.92 -10.30 33.92
N PHE A 49 -40.81 -9.62 33.63
CA PHE A 49 -40.08 -9.80 32.38
C PHE A 49 -39.48 -11.22 32.44
N ARG A 50 -40.30 -12.26 32.19
CA ARG A 50 -39.78 -13.61 31.97
C ARG A 50 -39.04 -13.61 30.64
N ALA A 51 -37.74 -13.37 30.69
CA ALA A 51 -36.84 -13.72 29.61
C ALA A 51 -37.02 -15.22 29.34
N ALA A 52 -37.66 -15.56 28.22
CA ALA A 52 -37.77 -16.94 27.76
C ALA A 52 -36.37 -17.56 27.79
N SER A 53 -36.20 -18.65 28.54
CA SER A 53 -34.89 -19.30 28.64
C SER A 53 -34.42 -19.68 27.24
N ILE A 54 -33.15 -19.43 26.89
CA ILE A 54 -32.58 -19.77 25.56
C ILE A 54 -32.97 -21.20 25.10
N TYR A 55 -33.10 -22.12 26.05
CA TYR A 55 -33.46 -23.53 25.86
C TYR A 55 -34.91 -23.75 25.37
N GLU A 56 -35.79 -22.76 25.54
CA GLU A 56 -37.18 -22.74 25.07
C GLU A 56 -37.28 -22.40 23.58
N ILE A 57 -36.36 -21.59 23.06
CA ILE A 57 -36.32 -21.17 21.66
C ILE A 57 -35.37 -22.08 20.86
N TYR A 58 -34.22 -22.42 21.44
CA TYR A 58 -33.15 -23.18 20.81
C TYR A 58 -32.84 -24.45 21.60
N LYS A 59 -32.71 -25.58 20.91
CA LYS A 59 -32.15 -26.81 21.48
C LYS A 59 -30.66 -26.86 21.18
N VAL A 60 -29.82 -26.80 22.21
CA VAL A 60 -28.37 -27.03 22.06
C VAL A 60 -28.12 -28.45 21.58
N LEU A 61 -27.30 -28.59 20.54
CA LEU A 61 -26.95 -29.89 19.95
C LEU A 61 -25.52 -30.29 20.29
N GLN A 62 -24.57 -29.38 20.09
CA GLN A 62 -23.13 -29.66 20.21
C GLN A 62 -22.39 -28.39 20.61
N CYS A 63 -21.38 -28.52 21.48
CA CYS A 63 -20.39 -27.48 21.70
C CYS A 63 -19.28 -27.62 20.66
N ILE A 64 -19.01 -26.55 19.89
CA ILE A 64 -17.96 -26.52 18.86
C ILE A 64 -16.65 -26.02 19.46
N SER A 65 -16.73 -25.00 20.31
CA SER A 65 -15.56 -24.42 20.96
C SER A 65 -15.91 -23.83 22.32
N LEU A 66 -14.99 -23.97 23.26
CA LEU A 66 -14.99 -23.29 24.57
C LEU A 66 -13.93 -22.18 24.63
N SER A 67 -13.36 -21.79 23.49
CA SER A 67 -12.24 -20.82 23.41
C SER A 67 -12.69 -19.36 23.54
N SER A 68 -11.79 -18.49 23.98
CA SER A 68 -11.99 -17.03 23.94
C SER A 68 -12.16 -16.53 22.49
N PRO A 69 -13.02 -15.52 22.20
CA PRO A 69 -13.74 -14.63 23.12
C PRO A 69 -15.11 -15.14 23.63
N GLY A 70 -15.51 -16.38 23.35
CA GLY A 70 -16.79 -16.91 23.82
C GLY A 70 -17.06 -18.34 23.37
N SER A 71 -17.93 -19.04 24.10
CA SER A 71 -18.29 -20.42 23.77
C SER A 71 -19.22 -20.48 22.56
N VAL A 72 -18.95 -21.39 21.63
CA VAL A 72 -19.73 -21.55 20.39
C VAL A 72 -20.44 -22.90 20.39
N PHE A 73 -21.74 -22.88 20.13
CA PHE A 73 -22.60 -24.06 20.11
C PHE A 73 -23.36 -24.16 18.79
N VAL A 74 -23.54 -25.39 18.28
CA VAL A 74 -24.59 -25.67 17.30
C VAL A 74 -25.91 -25.80 18.03
N VAL A 75 -26.89 -25.01 17.63
CA VAL A 75 -28.24 -25.04 18.18
C VAL A 75 -29.26 -25.31 17.09
N ARG A 76 -30.42 -25.87 17.46
CA ARG A 76 -31.56 -26.04 16.56
C ARG A 76 -32.71 -25.18 17.05
N ASN A 77 -33.17 -24.26 16.21
CA ASN A 77 -34.37 -23.49 16.53
C ASN A 77 -35.58 -24.45 16.58
N ARG A 78 -36.39 -24.34 17.62
CA ARG A 78 -37.52 -25.25 17.85
C ARG A 78 -38.70 -25.00 16.92
N GLN A 79 -38.87 -23.78 16.41
CA GLN A 79 -39.94 -23.38 15.50
C GLN A 79 -39.63 -23.82 14.06
N ASP A 80 -38.53 -23.34 13.47
CA ASP A 80 -38.21 -23.61 12.06
C ASP A 80 -37.38 -24.90 11.83
N ARG A 81 -36.94 -25.55 12.93
CA ARG A 81 -36.11 -26.77 12.94
C ARG A 81 -34.74 -26.64 12.26
N LYS A 82 -34.31 -25.45 11.85
CA LYS A 82 -32.99 -25.19 11.24
C LYS A 82 -31.89 -25.13 12.30
N LYS A 83 -30.67 -25.48 11.87
CA LYS A 83 -29.46 -25.38 12.71
C LYS A 83 -28.86 -23.97 12.58
N TYR A 84 -28.35 -23.46 13.69
CA TYR A 84 -27.70 -22.16 13.82
C TYR A 84 -26.46 -22.28 14.71
N ALA A 85 -25.57 -21.30 14.60
CA ALA A 85 -24.44 -21.14 15.51
C ALA A 85 -24.83 -20.13 16.58
N LEU A 86 -24.68 -20.52 17.84
CA LEU A 86 -24.82 -19.67 19.02
C LEU A 86 -23.43 -19.34 19.53
N LYS A 87 -23.04 -18.08 19.48
CA LYS A 87 -21.85 -17.57 20.18
C LYS A 87 -22.29 -16.90 21.47
N LYS A 88 -21.79 -17.39 22.60
CA LYS A 88 -22.10 -16.91 23.95
C LYS A 88 -20.86 -16.23 24.52
N VAL A 89 -20.96 -14.92 24.76
CA VAL A 89 -19.86 -14.07 25.22
C VAL A 89 -20.18 -13.51 26.59
N GLU A 90 -19.29 -13.71 27.56
CA GLU A 90 -19.41 -13.16 28.91
C GLU A 90 -19.24 -11.65 28.87
N CYS A 91 -20.13 -10.92 29.52
CA CYS A 91 -20.06 -9.48 29.67
C CYS A 91 -19.60 -9.13 31.09
N GLN A 92 -18.89 -8.01 31.24
CA GLN A 92 -18.44 -7.52 32.54
C GLN A 92 -19.60 -7.33 33.53
N ASP A 93 -20.70 -6.75 33.05
CA ASP A 93 -21.92 -6.50 33.80
C ASP A 93 -23.12 -6.36 32.84
N GLU A 94 -24.31 -6.16 33.42
CA GLU A 94 -25.57 -6.00 32.67
C GLU A 94 -25.55 -4.75 31.77
N SER A 95 -24.93 -3.65 32.21
CA SER A 95 -24.86 -2.42 31.42
C SER A 95 -24.02 -2.63 30.16
N ALA A 96 -22.86 -3.29 30.29
CA ALA A 96 -22.03 -3.69 29.16
C ALA A 96 -22.77 -4.64 28.21
N ALA A 97 -23.54 -5.59 28.75
CA ALA A 97 -24.34 -6.51 27.94
C ALA A 97 -25.43 -5.80 27.13
N VAL A 98 -26.11 -4.80 27.72
CA VAL A 98 -27.13 -3.98 27.04
C VAL A 98 -26.51 -3.12 25.94
N ILE A 99 -25.35 -2.49 26.19
CA ILE A 99 -24.64 -1.71 25.17
C ILE A 99 -24.23 -2.61 24.01
N ALA A 100 -23.58 -3.74 24.30
CA ALA A 100 -23.19 -4.71 23.28
C ALA A 100 -24.40 -5.22 22.49
N PHE A 101 -25.52 -5.49 23.15
CA PHE A 101 -26.75 -5.93 22.50
C PHE A 101 -27.27 -4.92 21.48
N PHE A 102 -27.35 -3.63 21.83
CA PHE A 102 -27.82 -2.60 20.89
C PHE A 102 -26.84 -2.37 19.73
N GLU A 103 -25.52 -2.42 19.97
CA GLU A 103 -24.53 -2.33 18.89
C GLU A 103 -24.62 -3.52 17.92
N GLU A 104 -24.75 -4.73 18.47
CA GLU A 104 -24.84 -5.97 17.70
C GLU A 104 -26.16 -6.08 16.93
N MET A 105 -27.28 -5.57 17.47
CA MET A 105 -28.56 -5.54 16.78
C MET A 105 -28.52 -4.83 15.43
N GLU A 106 -27.63 -3.85 15.24
CA GLU A 106 -27.42 -3.19 13.96
C GLU A 106 -26.92 -4.16 12.88
N LEU A 107 -26.16 -5.21 13.27
CA LEU A 107 -25.69 -6.24 12.34
C LEU A 107 -26.83 -7.11 11.80
N LYS A 108 -28.00 -7.14 12.45
CA LYS A 108 -29.21 -7.82 11.93
C LYS A 108 -29.72 -7.20 10.64
N LYS A 109 -29.35 -5.94 10.36
CA LYS A 109 -29.69 -5.23 9.11
C LYS A 109 -28.81 -5.65 7.93
N LEU A 110 -27.76 -6.44 8.18
CA LEU A 110 -26.88 -6.93 7.13
C LEU A 110 -27.55 -8.08 6.36
N ASP A 111 -27.64 -7.92 5.05
CA ASP A 111 -28.16 -8.94 4.15
C ASP A 111 -27.33 -8.95 2.87
N HIS A 112 -26.41 -9.90 2.79
CA HIS A 112 -25.49 -10.04 1.66
C HIS A 112 -24.99 -11.49 1.55
N PRO A 113 -24.90 -12.09 0.36
CA PRO A 113 -24.56 -13.52 0.19
C PRO A 113 -23.20 -13.92 0.76
N TYR A 114 -22.25 -12.97 0.83
CA TYR A 114 -20.86 -13.19 1.28
C TYR A 114 -20.55 -12.59 2.66
N VAL A 115 -21.57 -12.12 3.39
CA VAL A 115 -21.45 -11.67 4.78
C VAL A 115 -22.39 -12.49 5.65
N ILE A 116 -21.95 -12.87 6.84
CA ILE A 116 -22.73 -13.72 7.74
C ILE A 116 -24.02 -13.03 8.13
N ARG A 117 -25.11 -13.80 8.12
CA ARG A 117 -26.41 -13.32 8.52
C ARG A 117 -26.61 -13.52 10.02
N TYR A 118 -26.91 -12.43 10.71
CA TYR A 118 -27.31 -12.44 12.11
C TYR A 118 -28.81 -12.65 12.21
N LYS A 119 -29.21 -13.75 12.85
CA LYS A 119 -30.61 -14.10 13.05
C LYS A 119 -31.18 -13.44 14.29
N ASP A 120 -30.45 -13.50 15.39
CA ASP A 120 -30.94 -12.96 16.66
C ASP A 120 -29.86 -12.66 17.67
N PHE A 121 -30.22 -11.81 18.62
CA PHE A 121 -29.40 -11.44 19.77
C PHE A 121 -30.26 -11.52 21.02
N PHE A 122 -29.68 -11.90 22.15
CA PHE A 122 -30.36 -11.82 23.45
C PHE A 122 -29.36 -11.90 24.60
N ILE A 123 -29.76 -11.34 25.74
CA ILE A 123 -28.99 -11.36 26.97
C ILE A 123 -29.50 -12.48 27.85
N THR A 124 -28.60 -13.25 28.45
CA THR A 124 -28.94 -14.25 29.47
C THR A 124 -28.11 -14.03 30.72
N TYR A 125 -28.74 -14.19 31.88
CA TYR A 125 -28.03 -14.32 33.15
C TYR A 125 -27.98 -15.79 33.55
N GLU A 126 -26.78 -16.29 33.87
CA GLU A 126 -26.63 -17.65 34.37
C GLU A 126 -26.31 -17.65 35.87
N GLN A 127 -27.17 -18.31 36.64
CA GLN A 127 -27.03 -18.38 38.10
C GLN A 127 -25.84 -19.24 38.53
N SER A 128 -25.37 -20.16 37.69
CA SER A 128 -24.28 -21.09 38.02
C SER A 128 -22.94 -20.39 38.22
N ASP A 129 -22.70 -19.29 37.49
CA ASP A 129 -21.46 -18.51 37.55
C ASP A 129 -21.72 -17.02 37.84
N SER A 130 -22.98 -16.66 38.16
CA SER A 130 -23.44 -15.30 38.43
C SER A 130 -23.00 -14.29 37.36
N SER A 131 -22.99 -14.71 36.10
CA SER A 131 -22.48 -13.91 34.97
C SER A 131 -23.55 -13.58 33.95
N VAL A 132 -23.42 -12.41 33.34
CA VAL A 132 -24.28 -11.94 32.25
C VAL A 132 -23.61 -12.26 30.92
N TYR A 133 -24.39 -12.74 29.97
CA TYR A 133 -23.91 -13.13 28.65
C TYR A 133 -24.72 -12.48 27.54
N ILE A 134 -24.03 -12.00 26.51
CA ILE A 134 -24.65 -11.73 25.21
C ILE A 134 -24.56 -12.99 24.35
N ASN A 135 -25.70 -13.35 23.75
CA ASN A 135 -25.84 -14.51 22.88
C ASN A 135 -26.15 -14.04 21.48
N ILE A 136 -25.36 -14.53 20.52
CA ILE A 136 -25.41 -14.13 19.11
C ILE A 136 -25.76 -15.36 18.28
N ILE A 137 -26.88 -15.31 17.57
CA ILE A 137 -27.34 -16.38 16.69
C ILE A 137 -27.04 -16.03 15.24
N THR A 138 -26.25 -16.86 14.58
CA THR A 138 -25.90 -16.73 13.16
C THR A 138 -26.19 -18.00 12.38
N ASP A 139 -26.18 -17.92 11.06
CA ASP A 139 -26.24 -19.11 10.21
C ASP A 139 -25.10 -20.09 10.52
N TYR A 140 -25.41 -21.39 10.52
CA TYR A 140 -24.43 -22.45 10.76
C TYR A 140 -23.92 -23.06 9.46
N PHE A 141 -22.60 -23.19 9.35
CA PHE A 141 -21.92 -23.73 8.19
C PHE A 141 -21.32 -25.11 8.52
N PRO A 142 -21.95 -26.22 8.07
CA PRO A 142 -21.51 -27.57 8.43
C PRO A 142 -20.22 -28.00 7.72
N ASP A 143 -19.87 -27.38 6.59
CA ASP A 143 -18.66 -27.66 5.82
C ASP A 143 -17.41 -26.94 6.37
N GLY A 144 -17.52 -26.35 7.57
CA GLY A 144 -16.41 -25.73 8.29
C GLY A 144 -16.02 -24.36 7.76
N ASP A 145 -14.77 -24.00 8.04
CA ASP A 145 -14.16 -22.72 7.69
C ASP A 145 -12.97 -22.91 6.73
N LEU A 146 -12.45 -21.79 6.24
CA LEU A 146 -11.33 -21.78 5.30
C LEU A 146 -10.04 -22.29 5.95
N LYS A 147 -9.89 -22.15 7.28
CA LYS A 147 -8.74 -22.71 8.00
C LYS A 147 -8.70 -24.22 7.89
N GLN A 148 -9.81 -24.89 8.20
CA GLN A 148 -9.92 -26.35 8.08
C GLN A 148 -9.62 -26.80 6.65
N TRP A 149 -10.13 -26.08 5.66
CA TRP A 149 -9.85 -26.37 4.26
C TRP A 149 -8.38 -26.22 3.88
N ILE A 150 -7.72 -25.12 4.28
CA ILE A 150 -6.29 -24.91 3.99
C ILE A 150 -5.45 -26.00 4.66
N ASN A 151 -5.78 -26.39 5.89
CA ASN A 151 -5.08 -27.45 6.61
C ASN A 151 -5.11 -28.80 5.86
N GLU A 152 -6.21 -29.15 5.17
CA GLU A 152 -6.29 -30.35 4.33
C GLU A 152 -5.21 -30.35 3.21
N PHE A 153 -4.93 -29.20 2.60
CA PHE A 153 -3.88 -29.05 1.60
C PHE A 153 -2.47 -29.01 2.20
N GLN A 154 -2.33 -28.43 3.41
CA GLN A 154 -1.06 -28.44 4.13
C GLN A 154 -0.61 -29.84 4.56
N GLU A 155 -1.57 -30.66 5.02
CA GLU A 155 -1.32 -32.04 5.42
C GLU A 155 -0.96 -32.93 4.23
N THR A 156 -1.63 -32.73 3.09
CA THR A 156 -1.40 -33.49 1.86
C THR A 156 -0.28 -32.91 0.99
N LYS A 157 0.25 -31.73 1.33
CA LYS A 157 1.21 -30.94 0.55
C LYS A 157 0.77 -30.74 -0.91
N GLN A 158 -0.53 -30.55 -1.11
CA GLN A 158 -1.12 -30.31 -2.43
C GLN A 158 -1.32 -28.83 -2.69
N VAL A 159 -1.20 -28.44 -3.97
CA VAL A 159 -1.47 -27.08 -4.44
C VAL A 159 -2.97 -26.82 -4.46
N ILE A 160 -3.41 -25.69 -3.88
CA ILE A 160 -4.79 -25.22 -4.03
C ILE A 160 -4.95 -24.68 -5.45
N PRO A 161 -5.92 -25.15 -6.26
CA PRO A 161 -6.09 -24.64 -7.61
C PRO A 161 -6.34 -23.13 -7.63
N GLU A 162 -5.61 -22.39 -8.47
CA GLU A 162 -5.72 -20.92 -8.56
C GLU A 162 -7.15 -20.44 -8.74
N LYS A 163 -7.96 -21.16 -9.53
CA LYS A 163 -9.39 -20.86 -9.73
C LYS A 163 -10.17 -20.82 -8.41
N ALA A 164 -9.84 -21.69 -7.45
CA ALA A 164 -10.47 -21.70 -6.15
C ALA A 164 -10.01 -20.52 -5.28
N ILE A 165 -8.72 -20.15 -5.36
CA ILE A 165 -8.18 -18.97 -4.69
C ILE A 165 -8.85 -17.68 -5.22
N LYS A 166 -8.93 -17.52 -6.54
CA LYS A 166 -9.63 -16.41 -7.20
C LYS A 166 -11.07 -16.30 -6.75
N LYS A 167 -11.78 -17.42 -6.63
CA LYS A 167 -13.17 -17.45 -6.15
C LYS A 167 -13.28 -16.95 -4.71
N VAL A 168 -12.46 -17.48 -3.79
CA VAL A 168 -12.45 -17.04 -2.39
C VAL A 168 -12.12 -15.56 -2.28
N LEU A 169 -11.14 -15.08 -3.05
CA LEU A 169 -10.75 -13.68 -3.10
C LEU A 169 -11.90 -12.78 -3.57
N GLY A 170 -12.53 -13.11 -4.70
CA GLY A 170 -13.64 -12.34 -5.27
C GLY A 170 -14.85 -12.27 -4.33
N GLU A 171 -15.27 -13.41 -3.77
CA GLU A 171 -16.40 -13.49 -2.84
C GLU A 171 -16.12 -12.72 -1.54
N THR A 172 -14.89 -12.78 -1.04
CA THR A 172 -14.48 -12.04 0.16
C THR A 172 -14.44 -10.53 -0.10
N ILE A 173 -13.87 -10.09 -1.22
CA ILE A 173 -13.84 -8.67 -1.61
C ILE A 173 -15.25 -8.12 -1.78
N GLU A 174 -16.15 -8.85 -2.44
CA GLU A 174 -17.56 -8.44 -2.58
C GLU A 174 -18.23 -8.25 -1.20
N GLY A 175 -17.97 -9.15 -0.25
CA GLY A 175 -18.41 -8.99 1.13
C GLY A 175 -17.84 -7.73 1.82
N LEU A 176 -16.56 -7.44 1.63
CA LEU A 176 -15.91 -6.24 2.19
C LEU A 176 -16.41 -4.94 1.56
N VAL A 177 -16.71 -4.94 0.26
CA VAL A 177 -17.33 -3.79 -0.44
C VAL A 177 -18.68 -3.48 0.20
N TYR A 178 -19.52 -4.49 0.42
CA TYR A 178 -20.81 -4.31 1.08
C TYR A 178 -20.66 -3.75 2.50
N LEU A 179 -19.71 -4.26 3.30
CA LEU A 179 -19.46 -3.74 4.65
C LEU A 179 -19.03 -2.27 4.64
N LYS A 180 -18.13 -1.90 3.72
CA LYS A 180 -17.72 -0.50 3.52
C LYS A 180 -18.91 0.39 3.20
N GLU A 181 -19.82 -0.04 2.30
CA GLU A 181 -21.01 0.73 1.95
C GLU A 181 -21.98 0.90 3.13
N LYS A 182 -21.91 0.01 4.13
CA LYS A 182 -22.62 0.13 5.41
C LYS A 182 -21.83 0.92 6.47
N GLY A 183 -20.65 1.44 6.14
CA GLY A 183 -19.76 2.14 7.09
C GLY A 183 -19.14 1.23 8.14
N LEU A 184 -19.04 -0.07 7.85
CA LEU A 184 -18.50 -1.08 8.76
C LEU A 184 -17.11 -1.55 8.31
N ILE A 185 -16.27 -1.85 9.30
CA ILE A 185 -14.93 -2.45 9.15
C ILE A 185 -14.98 -3.80 9.87
N HIS A 186 -14.45 -4.85 9.25
CA HIS A 186 -14.55 -6.22 9.77
C HIS A 186 -13.65 -6.47 10.99
N ARG A 187 -12.40 -5.98 10.96
CA ARG A 187 -11.40 -5.99 12.06
C ARG A 187 -10.83 -7.35 12.47
N ASN A 188 -11.30 -8.46 11.92
CA ASN A 188 -10.94 -9.81 12.39
C ASN A 188 -10.96 -10.83 11.24
N ILE A 189 -10.45 -10.42 10.08
CA ILE A 189 -10.33 -11.29 8.91
C ILE A 189 -9.18 -12.28 9.16
N LYS A 190 -9.50 -13.57 9.06
CA LYS A 190 -8.56 -14.70 9.17
C LYS A 190 -9.23 -15.96 8.64
N PRO A 191 -8.50 -17.04 8.33
CA PRO A 191 -9.10 -18.22 7.69
C PRO A 191 -10.23 -18.88 8.51
N SER A 192 -10.16 -18.84 9.84
CA SER A 192 -11.21 -19.42 10.71
C SER A 192 -12.51 -18.59 10.76
N ASN A 193 -12.50 -17.38 10.20
CA ASN A 193 -13.64 -16.46 10.17
C ASN A 193 -14.25 -16.34 8.77
N ILE A 194 -13.78 -17.16 7.82
CA ILE A 194 -14.30 -17.26 6.46
C ILE A 194 -14.94 -18.64 6.33
N PHE A 195 -16.27 -18.71 6.39
CA PHE A 195 -17.01 -19.96 6.43
C PHE A 195 -17.32 -20.51 5.04
N ARG A 196 -17.34 -21.84 4.90
CA ARG A 196 -17.65 -22.51 3.63
C ARG A 196 -19.11 -22.94 3.56
N LYS A 197 -19.77 -22.65 2.45
CA LYS A 197 -21.06 -23.27 2.09
C LYS A 197 -20.84 -24.56 1.32
N LYS A 198 -21.85 -25.44 1.34
CA LYS A 198 -21.93 -26.65 0.51
C LYS A 198 -21.79 -26.39 -0.99
N SER A 199 -22.18 -25.20 -1.46
CA SER A 199 -21.98 -24.74 -2.84
C SER A 199 -20.52 -24.47 -3.20
N GLY A 200 -19.60 -24.50 -2.24
CA GLY A 200 -18.20 -24.11 -2.41
C GLY A 200 -18.01 -22.60 -2.51
N THR A 201 -18.98 -21.80 -2.05
CA THR A 201 -18.83 -20.34 -1.87
C THR A 201 -18.44 -20.04 -0.42
N VAL A 202 -17.80 -18.91 -0.16
CA VAL A 202 -17.42 -18.49 1.20
C VAL A 202 -18.34 -17.42 1.79
N VAL A 203 -18.26 -17.20 3.09
CA VAL A 203 -18.97 -16.15 3.83
C VAL A 203 -18.03 -15.55 4.88
N LEU A 204 -17.86 -14.23 4.86
CA LEU A 204 -17.20 -13.51 5.93
C LEU A 204 -18.07 -13.52 7.18
N GLY A 205 -17.53 -13.97 8.30
CA GLY A 205 -18.24 -13.92 9.57
C GLY A 205 -17.39 -13.49 10.74
N ASP A 206 -18.01 -13.44 11.92
CA ASP A 206 -17.38 -12.91 13.14
C ASP A 206 -16.94 -11.45 12.97
N LEU A 207 -17.89 -10.60 12.53
CA LEU A 207 -17.71 -9.15 12.48
C LEU A 207 -17.48 -8.64 13.90
N GLY A 208 -16.31 -8.05 14.14
CA GLY A 208 -15.91 -7.61 15.46
C GLY A 208 -16.63 -6.32 15.85
N VAL A 209 -17.49 -6.37 16.86
CA VAL A 209 -18.11 -5.16 17.44
C VAL A 209 -17.17 -4.51 18.43
N SER A 210 -17.07 -3.17 18.35
CA SER A 210 -16.15 -2.33 19.14
C SER A 210 -16.29 -2.52 20.64
N THR A 211 -17.51 -2.64 21.17
CA THR A 211 -17.71 -2.77 22.63
C THR A 211 -17.22 -4.12 23.15
N ILE A 212 -17.53 -5.23 22.45
CA ILE A 212 -17.05 -6.59 22.83
C ILE A 212 -15.53 -6.68 22.70
N MET A 213 -14.94 -5.98 21.73
CA MET A 213 -13.50 -5.89 21.53
C MET A 213 -12.81 -4.87 22.45
N SER A 214 -13.54 -4.05 23.21
CA SER A 214 -12.94 -3.07 24.14
C SER A 214 -12.83 -3.58 25.58
N ASP A 215 -13.55 -4.64 25.92
CA ASP A 215 -13.50 -5.26 27.24
C ASP A 215 -12.09 -5.81 27.51
N LYS A 216 -11.47 -5.38 28.62
CA LYS A 216 -10.13 -5.81 29.01
C LYS A 216 -10.05 -7.33 29.19
N ARG A 217 -11.15 -8.02 29.52
CA ARG A 217 -11.21 -9.48 29.67
C ARG A 217 -11.19 -10.23 28.34
N THR A 218 -11.73 -9.66 27.26
CA THR A 218 -11.68 -10.22 25.91
C THR A 218 -10.39 -9.83 25.19
N ASN A 219 -9.89 -8.60 25.40
CA ASN A 219 -8.63 -8.11 24.85
C ASN A 219 -7.38 -8.80 25.40
N THR A 220 -7.34 -9.13 26.69
CA THR A 220 -6.22 -9.89 27.28
C THR A 220 -6.18 -11.36 26.86
N ARG A 221 -7.16 -11.82 26.05
CA ARG A 221 -7.33 -13.21 25.63
C ARG A 221 -7.37 -13.38 24.09
N GLN A 222 -6.89 -12.39 23.33
CA GLN A 222 -6.61 -12.60 21.91
C GLN A 222 -5.51 -13.66 21.76
N THR A 223 -5.80 -14.76 21.07
CA THR A 223 -4.81 -15.81 20.82
C THR A 223 -3.69 -15.29 19.92
N PHE A 224 -2.44 -15.61 20.23
CA PHE A 224 -1.25 -15.29 19.41
C PHE A 224 -1.44 -15.63 17.91
N LYS A 225 -2.13 -16.74 17.60
CA LYS A 225 -2.44 -17.17 16.23
C LYS A 225 -3.47 -16.29 15.48
N GLY A 226 -4.24 -15.47 16.18
CA GLY A 226 -5.19 -14.52 15.57
C GLY A 226 -4.54 -13.16 15.29
N SER A 227 -3.65 -12.70 16.18
CA SER A 227 -2.97 -11.41 16.02
C SER A 227 -1.97 -11.40 14.86
N VAL A 228 -1.45 -12.55 14.43
CA VAL A 228 -0.54 -12.64 13.26
C VAL A 228 -1.19 -12.20 11.95
N PHE A 229 -2.52 -12.19 11.79
CA PHE A 229 -3.17 -11.65 10.58
C PHE A 229 -3.43 -10.13 10.65
N MET A 230 -3.32 -9.51 11.83
CA MET A 230 -3.61 -8.08 11.98
C MET A 230 -2.55 -7.23 11.29
N ALA A 231 -2.96 -6.13 10.68
CA ALA A 231 -2.03 -5.20 10.02
C ALA A 231 -1.02 -4.59 11.02
N PRO A 232 0.23 -4.30 10.60
CA PRO A 232 1.29 -3.83 11.51
C PRO A 232 0.94 -2.51 12.23
N GLU A 233 0.18 -1.64 11.56
CA GLU A 233 -0.24 -0.34 12.10
C GLU A 233 -1.22 -0.43 13.26
N ILE A 234 -1.91 -1.56 13.47
CA ILE A 234 -2.96 -1.67 14.50
C ILE A 234 -2.41 -1.48 15.93
N SER A 235 -1.10 -1.69 16.12
CA SER A 235 -0.43 -1.37 17.39
C SER A 235 -0.43 0.13 17.72
N MET A 236 -0.55 1.00 16.71
CA MET A 236 -0.41 2.46 16.82
C MET A 236 -1.62 3.24 16.29
N GLN A 237 -2.43 2.65 15.40
CA GLN A 237 -3.53 3.28 14.67
C GLN A 237 -4.83 2.49 14.83
N SER A 238 -5.96 3.16 14.57
CA SER A 238 -7.27 2.50 14.53
C SER A 238 -7.43 1.67 13.26
N HIS A 239 -8.11 0.52 13.38
CA HIS A 239 -8.53 -0.28 12.23
C HIS A 239 -9.33 0.53 11.21
N ASP A 240 -9.02 0.31 9.93
CA ASP A 240 -9.81 0.76 8.80
C ASP A 240 -9.93 -0.31 7.71
N GLU A 241 -10.48 0.06 6.56
CA GLU A 241 -10.63 -0.84 5.40
C GLU A 241 -9.29 -1.38 4.86
N LYS A 242 -8.19 -0.61 4.96
CA LYS A 242 -6.88 -1.07 4.47
C LYS A 242 -6.28 -2.09 5.42
N SER A 243 -6.54 -1.97 6.72
CA SER A 243 -6.15 -2.99 7.69
C SER A 243 -6.87 -4.33 7.42
N ASP A 244 -8.15 -4.29 7.05
CA ASP A 244 -8.89 -5.49 6.62
C ASP A 244 -8.28 -6.11 5.35
N LEU A 245 -7.89 -5.29 4.37
CA LEU A 245 -7.23 -5.76 3.16
C LEU A 245 -5.87 -6.43 3.44
N TYR A 246 -5.11 -5.95 4.42
CA TYR A 246 -3.88 -6.62 4.85
C TYR A 246 -4.15 -8.00 5.45
N SER A 247 -5.15 -8.08 6.33
CA SER A 247 -5.57 -9.37 6.90
C SER A 247 -6.04 -10.36 5.82
N LEU A 248 -6.75 -9.87 4.80
CA LEU A 248 -7.08 -10.66 3.61
C LEU A 248 -5.83 -11.11 2.85
N GLY A 249 -4.83 -10.24 2.69
CA GLY A 249 -3.52 -10.58 2.12
C GLY A 249 -2.86 -11.75 2.85
N GLY A 250 -2.91 -11.77 4.18
CA GLY A 250 -2.41 -12.90 4.98
C GLY A 250 -3.18 -14.20 4.73
N VAL A 251 -4.51 -14.12 4.54
CA VAL A 251 -5.32 -15.30 4.15
C VAL A 251 -4.90 -15.80 2.77
N MET A 252 -4.73 -14.90 1.79
CA MET A 252 -4.34 -15.28 0.44
C MET A 252 -2.93 -15.88 0.40
N LEU A 253 -1.98 -15.30 1.16
CA LEU A 253 -0.64 -15.86 1.33
C LEU A 253 -0.71 -17.28 1.89
N ASN A 254 -1.53 -17.52 2.92
CA ASN A 254 -1.71 -18.86 3.49
C ASN A 254 -2.17 -19.88 2.45
N MET A 255 -3.08 -19.48 1.56
CA MET A 255 -3.62 -20.34 0.51
C MET A 255 -2.57 -20.65 -0.56
N VAL A 256 -1.82 -19.66 -1.05
CA VAL A 256 -0.82 -19.89 -2.10
C VAL A 256 0.35 -20.73 -1.58
N THR A 257 0.75 -20.56 -0.31
CA THR A 257 1.85 -21.32 0.29
C THR A 257 1.43 -22.62 0.98
N ALA A 258 0.15 -23.03 0.89
CA ALA A 258 -0.37 -24.19 1.63
C ALA A 258 0.37 -25.50 1.31
N HIS A 259 0.84 -25.66 0.06
CA HIS A 259 1.61 -26.83 -0.36
C HIS A 259 3.05 -26.86 0.15
N ILE A 260 3.57 -25.73 0.65
CA ILE A 260 4.95 -25.56 1.11
C ILE A 260 5.00 -25.69 2.63
N TYR A 261 4.27 -24.83 3.33
CA TYR A 261 4.37 -24.66 4.78
C TYR A 261 3.22 -25.32 5.53
N GLY A 262 3.53 -25.97 6.66
CA GLY A 262 2.49 -26.39 7.62
C GLY A 262 1.93 -25.21 8.41
N GLU A 263 0.85 -25.42 9.17
CA GLU A 263 0.16 -24.34 9.92
C GLU A 263 1.11 -23.53 10.83
N GLU A 264 1.91 -24.20 11.66
CA GLU A 264 2.77 -23.51 12.64
C GLU A 264 3.91 -22.73 11.97
N GLU A 265 4.49 -23.31 10.92
CA GLU A 265 5.55 -22.68 10.13
C GLU A 265 5.02 -21.45 9.38
N PHE A 266 3.83 -21.55 8.80
CA PHE A 266 3.17 -20.44 8.13
C PHE A 266 2.95 -19.25 9.07
N TYR A 267 2.43 -19.49 10.28
CA TYR A 267 2.22 -18.37 11.23
C TYR A 267 3.53 -17.71 11.66
N LYS A 268 4.62 -18.48 11.79
CA LYS A 268 5.94 -17.91 12.07
C LYS A 268 6.38 -17.00 10.92
N LYS A 269 6.32 -17.48 9.68
CA LYS A 269 6.67 -16.70 8.48
C LYS A 269 5.82 -15.42 8.34
N LEU A 270 4.52 -15.51 8.59
CA LEU A 270 3.64 -14.33 8.57
C LEU A 270 4.00 -13.32 9.67
N GLY A 271 4.45 -13.80 10.83
CA GLY A 271 5.02 -12.95 11.88
C GLY A 271 6.32 -12.27 11.45
N ASP A 272 7.24 -13.04 10.85
CA ASP A 272 8.54 -12.54 10.36
C ASP A 272 8.34 -11.44 9.30
N ILE A 273 7.34 -11.56 8.40
CA ILE A 273 7.00 -10.53 7.41
C ILE A 273 6.62 -9.19 8.06
N LYS A 274 6.06 -9.19 9.28
CA LYS A 274 5.72 -7.93 9.98
C LYS A 274 6.96 -7.22 10.49
N GLU A 275 7.93 -7.98 10.98
CA GLU A 275 9.18 -7.43 11.53
C GLU A 275 10.18 -7.11 10.42
N SER A 276 10.15 -7.88 9.32
CA SER A 276 11.07 -7.79 8.18
C SER A 276 10.30 -7.93 6.85
N PRO A 277 9.68 -6.83 6.36
CA PRO A 277 8.81 -6.84 5.17
C PRO A 277 9.45 -7.39 3.89
N GLU A 278 10.78 -7.27 3.76
CA GLU A 278 11.57 -7.78 2.65
C GLU A 278 11.45 -9.32 2.47
N THR A 279 11.20 -10.05 3.55
CA THR A 279 11.04 -11.52 3.52
C THR A 279 9.80 -11.98 2.75
N LEU A 280 8.83 -11.09 2.53
CA LEU A 280 7.67 -11.38 1.69
C LEU A 280 8.08 -11.72 0.25
N ASN A 281 9.09 -11.03 -0.30
CA ASN A 281 9.52 -11.24 -1.68
C ASN A 281 10.12 -12.63 -1.88
N GLU A 282 10.89 -13.12 -0.91
CA GLU A 282 11.46 -14.49 -0.92
C GLU A 282 10.34 -15.54 -0.98
N LEU A 283 9.29 -15.38 -0.14
CA LEU A 283 8.15 -16.29 -0.12
C LEU A 283 7.33 -16.23 -1.42
N LEU A 284 7.17 -15.04 -1.99
CA LEU A 284 6.45 -14.86 -3.25
C LEU A 284 7.22 -15.41 -4.45
N GLU A 285 8.55 -15.39 -4.41
CA GLU A 285 9.40 -16.01 -5.42
C GLU A 285 9.22 -17.54 -5.44
N GLU A 286 9.15 -18.19 -4.27
CA GLU A 286 8.91 -19.63 -4.15
C GLU A 286 7.60 -20.09 -4.82
N VAL A 287 6.56 -19.26 -4.78
CA VAL A 287 5.24 -19.57 -5.37
C VAL A 287 5.06 -19.02 -6.79
N SER A 288 6.01 -18.23 -7.30
CA SER A 288 5.93 -17.54 -8.59
C SER A 288 5.91 -18.49 -9.81
N HIS A 289 6.44 -19.70 -9.66
CA HIS A 289 6.40 -20.74 -10.69
C HIS A 289 5.08 -21.53 -10.71
N THR A 290 4.30 -21.48 -9.62
CA THR A 290 3.08 -22.27 -9.44
C THR A 290 1.83 -21.49 -9.78
N TYR A 291 1.80 -20.19 -9.47
CA TYR A 291 0.63 -19.33 -9.65
C TYR A 291 0.91 -18.20 -10.65
N SER A 292 -0.16 -17.63 -11.21
CA SER A 292 -0.03 -16.47 -12.09
C SER A 292 0.62 -15.28 -11.38
N LYS A 293 1.39 -14.51 -12.16
CA LYS A 293 2.00 -13.25 -11.69
C LYS A 293 0.96 -12.31 -11.08
N SER A 294 -0.25 -12.26 -11.64
CA SER A 294 -1.33 -11.40 -11.15
C SER A 294 -1.79 -11.79 -9.74
N LEU A 295 -1.92 -13.09 -9.44
CA LEU A 295 -2.27 -13.54 -8.09
C LEU A 295 -1.15 -13.20 -7.09
N VAL A 296 0.10 -13.54 -7.44
CA VAL A 296 1.28 -13.26 -6.60
C VAL A 296 1.39 -11.77 -6.30
N ASN A 297 1.21 -10.93 -7.32
CA ASN A 297 1.23 -9.48 -7.21
C ASN A 297 0.12 -8.94 -6.30
N ILE A 298 -1.11 -9.43 -6.41
CA ILE A 298 -2.20 -9.03 -5.51
C ILE A 298 -1.89 -9.40 -4.05
N VAL A 299 -1.31 -10.58 -3.79
CA VAL A 299 -0.88 -10.94 -2.43
C VAL A 299 0.16 -9.94 -1.91
N GLN A 300 1.13 -9.57 -2.75
CA GLN A 300 2.15 -8.56 -2.43
C GLN A 300 1.55 -7.20 -2.10
N ILE A 301 0.59 -6.75 -2.90
CA ILE A 301 -0.11 -5.46 -2.74
C ILE A 301 -0.89 -5.41 -1.44
N LEU A 302 -1.63 -6.47 -1.13
CA LEU A 302 -2.42 -6.56 0.09
C LEU A 302 -1.52 -6.59 1.33
N LEU A 303 -0.33 -7.20 1.25
CA LEU A 303 0.62 -7.31 2.37
C LEU A 303 1.65 -6.16 2.46
N ARG A 304 1.45 -5.05 1.74
CA ARG A 304 2.31 -3.86 1.89
C ARG A 304 2.34 -3.37 3.34
N HIS A 305 3.55 -3.28 3.89
CA HIS A 305 3.78 -2.93 5.29
C HIS A 305 3.28 -1.50 5.62
N LYS A 306 3.65 -0.52 4.80
CA LYS A 306 3.19 0.87 4.97
C LYS A 306 1.69 0.98 4.67
N HIS A 307 0.94 1.49 5.64
CA HIS A 307 -0.51 1.65 5.54
C HIS A 307 -0.95 2.56 4.37
N ASN A 308 -0.22 3.65 4.12
CA ASN A 308 -0.55 4.61 3.06
C ASN A 308 -0.34 4.05 1.64
N THR A 309 0.60 3.10 1.46
CA THR A 309 0.86 2.48 0.16
C THR A 309 -0.11 1.35 -0.17
N ARG A 310 -0.87 0.83 0.80
CA ARG A 310 -1.96 -0.11 0.52
C ARG A 310 -3.13 0.57 -0.20
N PRO A 311 -3.75 -0.10 -1.18
CA PRO A 311 -4.95 0.43 -1.84
C PRO A 311 -6.12 0.51 -0.86
N THR A 312 -7.00 1.47 -1.10
CA THR A 312 -8.38 1.41 -0.61
C THR A 312 -9.14 0.30 -1.34
N ILE A 313 -10.23 -0.18 -0.76
CA ILE A 313 -11.02 -1.24 -1.43
C ILE A 313 -11.59 -0.79 -2.78
N LEU A 314 -11.88 0.51 -2.93
CA LEU A 314 -12.37 1.08 -4.18
C LEU A 314 -11.28 1.22 -5.25
N GLU A 315 -10.03 1.39 -4.85
CA GLU A 315 -8.89 1.31 -5.78
C GLU A 315 -8.61 -0.16 -6.15
N LEU A 316 -8.72 -1.07 -5.20
CA LEU A 316 -8.45 -2.50 -5.42
C LEU A 316 -9.42 -3.12 -6.45
N ILE A 317 -10.72 -2.83 -6.37
CA ILE A 317 -11.72 -3.36 -7.32
C ILE A 317 -11.59 -2.80 -8.74
N LYS A 318 -10.72 -1.80 -8.96
CA LYS A 318 -10.42 -1.31 -10.31
C LYS A 318 -9.37 -2.16 -11.03
N SER A 319 -8.58 -2.96 -10.31
CA SER A 319 -7.67 -3.91 -10.93
C SER A 319 -8.45 -4.93 -11.76
N GLY A 320 -8.03 -5.14 -13.00
CA GLY A 320 -8.63 -6.12 -13.90
C GLY A 320 -8.56 -7.54 -13.34
N PHE A 321 -7.50 -7.91 -12.61
CA PHE A 321 -7.45 -9.22 -11.94
C PHE A 321 -8.53 -9.37 -10.86
N ILE A 322 -8.79 -8.32 -10.07
CA ILE A 322 -9.83 -8.34 -9.04
C ILE A 322 -11.21 -8.38 -9.70
N GLN A 323 -11.42 -7.62 -10.78
CA GLN A 323 -12.64 -7.68 -11.57
C GLN A 323 -12.87 -9.09 -12.15
N GLU A 324 -11.83 -9.77 -12.63
CA GLU A 324 -11.91 -11.16 -13.08
C GLU A 324 -12.37 -12.10 -11.95
N CYS A 325 -11.79 -11.94 -10.75
CA CYS A 325 -12.18 -12.71 -9.57
C CYS A 325 -13.65 -12.47 -9.22
N MET A 326 -14.09 -11.20 -9.24
CA MET A 326 -15.45 -10.79 -8.90
C MET A 326 -16.47 -11.14 -10.00
N ALA A 327 -16.08 -11.21 -11.27
CA ALA A 327 -16.97 -11.61 -12.36
C ALA A 327 -17.46 -13.06 -12.25
N SER A 328 -16.74 -13.89 -11.49
CA SER A 328 -17.12 -15.28 -11.21
C SER A 328 -18.12 -15.44 -10.07
N VAL A 329 -18.58 -14.33 -9.48
CA VAL A 329 -19.39 -14.25 -8.28
C VAL A 329 -20.85 -13.96 -8.63
N ASP A 330 -21.79 -14.77 -8.13
CA ASP A 330 -23.23 -14.58 -8.30
C ASP A 330 -23.76 -13.49 -7.34
N SER A 331 -23.54 -12.20 -7.63
CA SER A 331 -24.04 -11.06 -6.82
C SER A 331 -24.95 -10.12 -7.60
N THR A 332 -26.10 -9.79 -7.01
CA THR A 332 -27.10 -8.84 -7.54
C THR A 332 -26.77 -7.37 -7.24
N GLN A 333 -25.77 -7.08 -6.39
CA GLN A 333 -25.37 -5.69 -6.09
C GLN A 333 -24.44 -5.14 -7.17
N LEU A 334 -23.58 -6.00 -7.72
CA LEU A 334 -22.82 -5.69 -8.92
C LEU A 334 -23.74 -5.44 -10.11
N ASP A 335 -24.88 -6.11 -10.27
CA ASP A 335 -25.80 -5.89 -11.41
C ASP A 335 -26.25 -4.42 -11.65
N LYS A 336 -26.10 -3.52 -10.65
CA LYS A 336 -26.35 -2.07 -10.82
C LYS A 336 -25.11 -1.27 -11.27
N ARG A 337 -23.89 -1.70 -10.96
CA ARG A 337 -22.63 -1.11 -11.45
C ARG A 337 -22.11 -1.81 -12.72
N SER A 338 -22.41 -3.11 -12.87
CA SER A 338 -21.99 -4.04 -13.92
C SER A 338 -22.89 -4.09 -15.15
N ARG A 339 -23.62 -3.00 -15.44
CA ARG A 339 -23.85 -2.64 -16.85
C ARG A 339 -22.56 -2.10 -17.50
N GLN A 340 -21.41 -2.69 -17.18
CA GLN A 340 -20.27 -2.81 -18.07
C GLN A 340 -20.24 -4.26 -18.53
N LYS A 341 -20.75 -4.42 -19.75
CA LYS A 341 -20.73 -5.58 -20.63
C LYS A 341 -19.97 -6.80 -20.05
N GLN A 342 -20.72 -7.84 -19.65
CA GLN A 342 -20.27 -9.20 -19.93
C GLN A 342 -20.10 -9.31 -21.45
N THR A 343 -18.91 -9.04 -21.97
CA THR A 343 -18.56 -9.40 -23.34
C THR A 343 -18.26 -10.88 -23.37
N LYS A 344 -18.84 -11.52 -24.39
CA LYS A 344 -18.64 -12.91 -24.73
C LYS A 344 -17.14 -13.22 -24.78
N ALA A 345 -16.73 -14.05 -23.83
CA ALA A 345 -15.64 -15.01 -23.96
C ALA A 345 -14.22 -14.47 -24.20
N THR A 346 -13.34 -15.05 -23.42
CA THR A 346 -11.89 -15.26 -23.56
C THR A 346 -11.50 -15.92 -24.89
N LYS A 347 -12.04 -15.47 -26.03
CA LYS A 347 -11.75 -15.98 -27.37
C LYS A 347 -11.56 -14.83 -28.36
N ILE A 348 -10.33 -14.75 -28.86
CA ILE A 348 -9.85 -14.02 -30.05
C ILE A 348 -9.59 -12.51 -29.85
N TYR A 349 -8.82 -12.16 -28.82
CA TYR A 349 -8.01 -10.93 -28.86
C TYR A 349 -6.56 -11.40 -28.82
N SER A 350 -6.01 -11.65 -30.01
CA SER A 350 -4.58 -11.75 -30.23
C SER A 350 -4.26 -10.55 -31.09
N LEU A 351 -3.32 -9.73 -30.66
CA LEU A 351 -2.83 -8.68 -31.51
C LEU A 351 -2.08 -9.37 -32.66
N THR A 352 -2.71 -9.46 -33.84
CA THR A 352 -2.00 -9.90 -35.05
C THR A 352 -0.85 -8.94 -35.30
N GLU A 353 0.36 -9.44 -35.60
CA GLU A 353 1.52 -8.60 -35.89
C GLU A 353 1.15 -7.41 -36.79
N THR A 354 1.16 -6.21 -36.21
CA THR A 354 0.74 -4.98 -36.87
C THR A 354 1.70 -3.87 -36.49
N THR A 355 2.10 -3.07 -37.47
CA THR A 355 2.91 -1.86 -37.26
C THR A 355 2.04 -0.59 -37.23
N ASP A 356 0.72 -0.74 -37.32
CA ASP A 356 -0.25 0.35 -37.34
C ASP A 356 -0.66 0.75 -35.91
N ALA A 357 -0.18 1.90 -35.45
CA ALA A 357 -0.46 2.43 -34.12
C ALA A 357 -1.95 2.64 -33.85
N LEU A 358 -2.76 3.01 -34.85
CA LEU A 358 -4.19 3.25 -34.65
C LEU A 358 -4.92 1.95 -34.32
N LYS A 359 -4.59 0.85 -34.99
CA LYS A 359 -5.16 -0.47 -34.69
C LYS A 359 -4.77 -0.97 -33.30
N VAL A 360 -3.54 -0.71 -32.88
CA VAL A 360 -3.08 -1.06 -31.53
C VAL A 360 -3.82 -0.23 -30.47
N LEU A 361 -4.06 1.06 -30.73
CA LEU A 361 -4.86 1.90 -29.83
C LEU A 361 -6.33 1.47 -29.76
N GLU A 362 -6.93 1.09 -30.90
CA GLU A 362 -8.28 0.50 -30.94
C GLU A 362 -8.33 -0.81 -30.13
N TYR A 363 -7.33 -1.68 -30.29
CA TYR A 363 -7.19 -2.89 -29.49
C TYR A 363 -7.14 -2.59 -27.99
N ILE A 364 -6.26 -1.68 -27.55
CA ILE A 364 -6.16 -1.28 -26.14
C ILE A 364 -7.49 -0.72 -25.64
N ALA A 365 -8.18 0.10 -26.43
CA ALA A 365 -9.48 0.65 -26.05
C ALA A 365 -10.57 -0.43 -25.90
N ASP A 366 -10.59 -1.40 -26.82
CA ASP A 366 -11.56 -2.50 -26.81
C ASP A 366 -11.27 -3.55 -25.72
N THR A 367 -10.01 -3.66 -25.28
CA THR A 367 -9.56 -4.61 -24.27
C THR A 367 -9.12 -3.95 -22.96
N ILE A 368 -9.55 -2.72 -22.67
CA ILE A 368 -9.05 -1.93 -21.53
C ILE A 368 -9.27 -2.62 -20.16
N ASP A 369 -10.31 -3.45 -20.06
CA ASP A 369 -10.67 -4.23 -18.88
C ASP A 369 -9.85 -5.54 -18.74
N HIS A 370 -8.92 -5.83 -19.67
CA HIS A 370 -8.10 -7.04 -19.68
C HIS A 370 -6.61 -6.72 -19.58
N GLU A 371 -6.05 -6.80 -18.37
CA GLU A 371 -4.67 -6.35 -18.09
C GLU A 371 -3.62 -6.99 -19.01
N SER A 372 -3.78 -8.28 -19.35
CA SER A 372 -2.84 -8.99 -20.26
C SER A 372 -2.90 -8.47 -21.69
N CYS A 373 -4.09 -8.13 -22.20
CA CYS A 373 -4.24 -7.55 -23.54
C CYS A 373 -3.74 -6.10 -23.55
N VAL A 374 -3.99 -5.35 -22.48
CA VAL A 374 -3.45 -3.99 -22.33
C VAL A 374 -1.92 -4.02 -22.32
N ALA A 375 -1.30 -4.95 -21.59
CA ALA A 375 0.15 -5.13 -21.58
C ALA A 375 0.71 -5.46 -22.97
N GLU A 376 0.09 -6.42 -23.67
CA GLU A 376 0.45 -6.78 -25.06
C GLU A 376 0.33 -5.58 -26.00
N GLY A 377 -0.79 -4.86 -25.94
CA GLY A 377 -1.04 -3.68 -26.77
C GLY A 377 -0.05 -2.55 -26.50
N LEU A 378 0.21 -2.21 -25.24
CA LEU A 378 1.19 -1.18 -24.89
C LEU A 378 2.62 -1.59 -25.24
N SER A 379 2.97 -2.87 -25.13
CA SER A 379 4.28 -3.37 -25.57
C SER A 379 4.44 -3.22 -27.08
N ALA A 380 3.44 -3.62 -27.86
CA ALA A 380 3.47 -3.42 -29.31
C ALA A 380 3.54 -1.93 -29.68
N LEU A 381 2.81 -1.09 -28.94
CA LEU A 381 2.87 0.35 -29.13
C LEU A 381 4.26 0.91 -28.81
N ALA A 382 4.91 0.42 -27.74
CA ALA A 382 6.28 0.79 -27.37
C ALA A 382 7.26 0.48 -28.50
N ASP A 383 7.13 -0.68 -29.14
CA ASP A 383 7.94 -1.07 -30.30
C ASP A 383 7.69 -0.18 -31.53
N ILE A 384 6.44 0.25 -31.77
CA ILE A 384 6.10 1.14 -32.90
C ILE A 384 6.65 2.56 -32.72
N VAL A 385 6.64 3.07 -31.50
CA VAL A 385 7.14 4.43 -31.21
C VAL A 385 8.65 4.49 -31.00
N ARG A 386 9.31 3.34 -30.74
CA ARG A 386 10.76 3.28 -30.57
C ARG A 386 11.48 3.80 -31.81
N ASP A 387 12.35 4.79 -31.62
CA ASP A 387 13.16 5.44 -32.66
C ASP A 387 12.37 6.05 -33.83
N ASN A 388 11.06 6.30 -33.64
CA ASN A 388 10.19 6.86 -34.67
C ASN A 388 9.98 8.36 -34.44
N GLU A 389 10.72 9.19 -35.18
CA GLU A 389 10.63 10.65 -35.10
C GLU A 389 9.23 11.20 -35.42
N ASN A 390 8.35 10.42 -36.06
CA ASN A 390 6.96 10.81 -36.34
C ASN A 390 5.94 10.25 -35.34
N ALA A 391 6.38 9.55 -34.28
CA ALA A 391 5.50 8.94 -33.28
C ALA A 391 4.52 9.94 -32.64
N TYR A 392 4.96 11.19 -32.41
CA TYR A 392 4.11 12.25 -31.84
C TYR A 392 2.91 12.62 -32.74
N LYS A 393 2.99 12.36 -34.06
CA LYS A 393 1.86 12.56 -34.98
C LYS A 393 0.88 11.38 -34.95
N LEU A 394 1.37 10.20 -34.62
CA LEU A 394 0.58 8.96 -34.55
C LEU A 394 -0.19 8.87 -33.22
N ILE A 395 0.40 9.37 -32.13
CA ILE A 395 -0.19 9.34 -30.79
C ILE A 395 -0.60 10.76 -30.38
N ASP A 396 -1.81 11.13 -30.80
CA ASP A 396 -2.43 12.41 -30.43
C ASP A 396 -2.80 12.48 -28.93
N GLN A 397 -3.31 13.63 -28.48
CA GLN A 397 -3.70 13.81 -27.08
C GLN A 397 -4.76 12.80 -26.61
N LYS A 398 -5.66 12.34 -27.50
CA LYS A 398 -6.69 11.36 -27.16
C LYS A 398 -6.06 9.99 -26.90
N ALA A 399 -5.12 9.59 -27.74
CA ALA A 399 -4.34 8.37 -27.57
C ALA A 399 -3.49 8.41 -26.29
N ARG A 400 -2.86 9.55 -25.98
CA ARG A 400 -2.14 9.75 -24.71
C ARG A 400 -3.05 9.58 -23.50
N ASN A 401 -4.25 10.18 -23.52
CA ASN A 401 -5.22 10.02 -22.44
C ASN A 401 -5.68 8.56 -22.29
N LEU A 402 -5.85 7.82 -23.39
CA LEU A 402 -6.17 6.40 -23.36
C LEU A 402 -5.04 5.59 -22.71
N ILE A 403 -3.78 5.85 -23.09
CA ILE A 403 -2.60 5.19 -22.49
C ILE A 403 -2.54 5.48 -20.99
N SER A 404 -2.69 6.74 -20.59
CA SER A 404 -2.71 7.12 -19.16
C SER A 404 -3.87 6.46 -18.42
N LEU A 405 -5.06 6.37 -19.01
CA LEU A 405 -6.20 5.67 -18.42
C LEU A 405 -5.92 4.17 -18.27
N ALA A 406 -5.40 3.53 -19.33
CA ALA A 406 -5.06 2.12 -19.32
C ALA A 406 -4.00 1.82 -18.24
N MET A 407 -2.98 2.65 -18.13
CA MET A 407 -1.99 2.56 -17.04
C MET A 407 -2.64 2.78 -15.66
N TRP A 408 -3.59 3.70 -15.54
CA TRP A 408 -4.25 4.03 -14.26
C TRP A 408 -5.15 2.91 -13.76
N ASP A 409 -5.98 2.35 -14.63
CA ASP A 409 -6.87 1.25 -14.27
C ASP A 409 -6.09 -0.05 -14.00
N ASN A 410 -4.90 -0.17 -14.58
CA ASN A 410 -3.99 -1.30 -14.38
C ASN A 410 -2.78 -0.92 -13.52
N ILE A 411 -2.94 0.01 -12.56
CA ILE A 411 -1.83 0.61 -11.78
C ILE A 411 -0.92 -0.39 -11.07
N PHE A 412 -1.39 -1.60 -10.86
CA PHE A 412 -0.68 -2.68 -10.19
C PHE A 412 0.00 -3.66 -11.14
N ASN A 413 -0.28 -3.59 -12.44
CA ASN A 413 0.28 -4.51 -13.42
C ASN A 413 1.62 -3.97 -13.95
N LYS A 414 2.72 -4.59 -13.52
CA LYS A 414 4.08 -4.13 -13.85
C LYS A 414 4.36 -4.07 -15.36
N ASP A 415 3.86 -5.03 -16.14
CA ASP A 415 4.12 -5.11 -17.58
C ASP A 415 3.40 -3.96 -18.31
N VAL A 416 2.20 -3.60 -17.86
CA VAL A 416 1.48 -2.40 -18.29
C VAL A 416 2.25 -1.13 -17.93
N GLN A 417 2.74 -1.01 -16.69
CA GLN A 417 3.45 0.21 -16.26
C GLN A 417 4.77 0.39 -17.00
N ILE A 418 5.56 -0.67 -17.15
CA ILE A 418 6.83 -0.65 -17.90
C ILE A 418 6.58 -0.22 -19.34
N SER A 419 5.66 -0.89 -20.04
CA SER A 419 5.37 -0.61 -21.44
C SER A 419 4.79 0.79 -21.63
N GLY A 420 3.85 1.20 -20.78
CA GLY A 420 3.25 2.52 -20.81
C GLY A 420 4.25 3.64 -20.55
N CYS A 421 5.14 3.48 -19.57
CA CYS A 421 6.23 4.43 -19.32
C CYS A 421 7.18 4.55 -20.52
N TYR A 422 7.52 3.44 -21.19
CA TYR A 422 8.34 3.48 -22.41
C TYR A 422 7.64 4.20 -23.57
N VAL A 423 6.35 3.92 -23.80
CA VAL A 423 5.56 4.63 -24.81
C VAL A 423 5.61 6.14 -24.54
N LEU A 424 5.27 6.56 -23.31
CA LEU A 424 5.26 7.96 -22.95
C LEU A 424 6.64 8.62 -23.04
N SER A 425 7.71 7.94 -22.61
CA SER A 425 9.08 8.46 -22.65
C SER A 425 9.55 8.71 -24.09
N ASN A 426 9.25 7.77 -25.00
CA ASN A 426 9.59 7.91 -26.42
C ASN A 426 8.81 9.06 -27.08
N LEU A 427 7.55 9.30 -26.68
CA LEU A 427 6.76 10.41 -27.20
C LEU A 427 7.30 11.77 -26.75
N VAL A 428 7.80 11.87 -25.53
CA VAL A 428 8.39 13.11 -24.99
C VAL A 428 9.68 13.48 -25.72
N THR A 429 10.47 12.49 -26.14
CA THR A 429 11.75 12.72 -26.84
C THR A 429 11.59 13.51 -28.15
N PHE A 430 10.46 13.39 -28.83
CA PHE A 430 10.18 14.04 -30.12
C PHE A 430 9.09 15.11 -30.04
N ALA A 431 8.73 15.53 -28.83
CA ALA A 431 7.78 16.59 -28.53
C ALA A 431 8.14 17.93 -29.16
N LYS A 432 7.14 18.70 -29.62
CA LYS A 432 7.35 20.13 -29.88
C LYS A 432 7.26 20.93 -28.57
N PRO A 433 8.01 22.05 -28.43
CA PRO A 433 7.98 22.89 -27.22
C PRO A 433 6.57 23.39 -26.79
N ASP A 434 5.66 23.54 -27.75
CA ASP A 434 4.28 24.00 -27.50
C ASP A 434 3.25 22.86 -27.35
N ASP A 435 3.68 21.58 -27.50
CA ASP A 435 2.80 20.43 -27.32
C ASP A 435 2.61 20.21 -25.82
N ILE A 436 1.38 20.41 -25.33
CA ILE A 436 0.99 20.14 -23.94
C ILE A 436 0.91 18.60 -23.79
N LEU A 437 2.05 17.93 -23.85
CA LEU A 437 2.19 16.52 -23.47
C LEU A 437 1.86 16.29 -22.00
N PHE A 438 1.91 17.37 -21.22
CA PHE A 438 1.92 17.34 -19.78
C PHE A 438 0.52 17.69 -19.26
N SER A 439 -0.32 16.67 -19.15
CA SER A 439 -1.49 16.79 -18.28
C SER A 439 -1.07 16.47 -16.84
N PRO A 440 -1.63 17.15 -15.82
CA PRO A 440 -1.48 16.77 -14.42
C PRO A 440 -1.77 15.29 -14.15
N ASN A 441 -2.60 14.66 -14.99
CA ASN A 441 -2.89 13.24 -14.90
C ASN A 441 -1.65 12.37 -15.17
N VAL A 442 -0.80 12.74 -16.13
CA VAL A 442 0.45 11.99 -16.45
C VAL A 442 1.46 12.09 -15.31
N VAL A 443 1.56 13.24 -14.65
CA VAL A 443 2.48 13.37 -13.51
C VAL A 443 1.91 12.65 -12.27
N THR A 444 0.60 12.74 -12.05
CA THR A 444 -0.07 12.05 -10.95
C THR A 444 0.06 10.52 -11.08
N ILE A 445 -0.07 9.99 -12.30
CA ILE A 445 0.09 8.56 -12.51
C ILE A 445 1.53 8.11 -12.26
N ILE A 446 2.55 8.88 -12.63
CA ILE A 446 3.96 8.55 -12.33
C ILE A 446 4.18 8.39 -10.83
N HIS A 447 3.73 9.36 -10.03
CA HIS A 447 3.80 9.27 -8.56
C HIS A 447 3.08 8.00 -8.06
N LYS A 448 1.90 7.70 -8.61
CA LYS A 448 1.14 6.50 -8.21
C LYS A 448 1.84 5.21 -8.62
N ILE A 449 2.50 5.17 -9.78
CA ILE A 449 3.29 4.02 -10.25
C ILE A 449 4.47 3.80 -9.31
N MET A 450 5.25 4.84 -9.03
CA MET A 450 6.44 4.70 -8.19
C MET A 450 6.09 4.29 -6.76
N THR A 451 4.98 4.81 -6.20
CA THR A 451 4.50 4.41 -4.88
C THR A 451 3.86 3.02 -4.86
N ALA A 452 3.18 2.60 -5.93
CA ALA A 452 2.65 1.25 -6.04
C ALA A 452 3.78 0.21 -6.22
N HIS A 453 4.79 0.51 -7.02
CA HIS A 453 5.83 -0.43 -7.39
C HIS A 453 7.14 -0.18 -6.64
N GLU A 454 7.07 0.27 -5.37
CA GLU A 454 8.20 0.77 -4.56
C GLU A 454 9.38 -0.22 -4.44
N TYR A 455 9.13 -1.52 -4.64
CA TYR A 455 10.11 -2.61 -4.54
C TYR A 455 10.40 -3.33 -5.86
N GLU A 456 9.86 -2.84 -7.00
CA GLU A 456 10.08 -3.46 -8.31
C GLU A 456 11.04 -2.58 -9.16
N PRO A 457 12.34 -2.93 -9.23
CA PRO A 457 13.36 -2.07 -9.82
C PRO A 457 13.14 -1.78 -11.31
N GLU A 458 12.54 -2.70 -12.06
CA GLU A 458 12.25 -2.52 -13.49
C GLU A 458 11.16 -1.46 -13.72
N VAL A 459 10.13 -1.45 -12.87
CA VAL A 459 9.06 -0.44 -12.94
C VAL A 459 9.59 0.91 -12.49
N GLN A 460 10.39 0.94 -11.41
CA GLN A 460 11.05 2.16 -10.94
C GLN A 460 11.95 2.75 -12.02
N LEU A 461 12.71 1.92 -12.76
CA LEU A 461 13.56 2.35 -13.86
C LEU A 461 12.74 2.96 -15.01
N ALA A 462 11.63 2.32 -15.39
CA ALA A 462 10.77 2.83 -16.45
C ALA A 462 10.13 4.18 -16.05
N ALA A 463 9.64 4.29 -14.82
CA ALA A 463 9.07 5.52 -14.28
C ALA A 463 10.10 6.65 -14.13
N ALA A 464 11.31 6.35 -13.63
CA ALA A 464 12.39 7.32 -13.50
C ALA A 464 12.89 7.82 -14.86
N ASN A 465 12.92 6.96 -15.89
CA ASN A 465 13.20 7.38 -17.27
C ASN A 465 12.14 8.34 -17.79
N LEU A 466 10.86 8.07 -17.50
CA LEU A 466 9.78 8.98 -17.87
C LEU A 466 9.93 10.32 -17.15
N ILE A 467 10.25 10.33 -15.85
CA ILE A 467 10.55 11.58 -15.12
C ILE A 467 11.70 12.33 -15.77
N LEU A 468 12.81 11.65 -16.08
CA LEU A 468 13.96 12.27 -16.74
C LEU A 468 13.56 12.91 -18.08
N ALA A 469 12.82 12.19 -18.93
CA ALA A 469 12.34 12.72 -20.20
C ALA A 469 11.46 13.97 -20.00
N LEU A 470 10.56 13.93 -19.03
CA LEU A 470 9.65 15.04 -18.71
C LEU A 470 10.37 16.24 -18.09
N SER A 471 11.43 16.00 -17.31
CA SER A 471 12.16 17.05 -16.59
C SER A 471 12.94 18.01 -17.49
N ALA A 472 13.00 17.75 -18.80
CA ALA A 472 13.52 18.69 -19.78
C ALA A 472 12.60 19.91 -20.01
N ASP A 473 11.31 19.78 -19.70
CA ASP A 473 10.36 20.90 -19.70
C ASP A 473 10.23 21.50 -18.29
N GLU A 474 10.43 22.82 -18.18
CA GLU A 474 10.46 23.53 -16.90
C GLU A 474 9.13 23.43 -16.13
N LYS A 475 7.98 23.52 -16.84
CA LYS A 475 6.65 23.43 -16.22
C LYS A 475 6.36 22.01 -15.73
N ALA A 476 6.70 21.01 -16.54
CA ALA A 476 6.58 19.61 -16.15
C ALA A 476 7.49 19.29 -14.96
N GLY A 477 8.74 19.79 -14.96
CA GLY A 477 9.68 19.67 -13.84
C GLY A 477 9.10 20.21 -12.53
N HIS A 478 8.59 21.44 -12.53
CA HIS A 478 7.92 22.00 -11.35
C HIS A 478 6.72 21.17 -10.87
N LEU A 479 5.89 20.68 -11.79
CA LEU A 479 4.72 19.86 -11.42
C LEU A 479 5.13 18.50 -10.83
N ILE A 480 6.18 17.88 -11.38
CA ILE A 480 6.78 16.65 -10.84
C ILE A 480 7.23 16.87 -9.40
N VAL A 481 7.97 17.95 -9.14
CA VAL A 481 8.45 18.27 -7.79
C VAL A 481 7.31 18.59 -6.84
N GLN A 482 6.30 19.37 -7.26
CA GLN A 482 5.12 19.68 -6.44
C GLN A 482 4.34 18.43 -6.01
N LEU A 483 4.34 17.38 -6.83
CA LEU A 483 3.67 16.11 -6.55
C LEU A 483 4.55 15.09 -5.81
N GLY A 484 5.77 15.47 -5.41
CA GLY A 484 6.67 14.61 -4.63
C GLY A 484 7.65 13.78 -5.47
N GLY A 485 7.88 14.11 -6.74
CA GLY A 485 8.75 13.32 -7.62
C GLY A 485 10.20 13.19 -7.13
N ILE A 486 10.75 14.20 -6.44
CA ILE A 486 12.08 14.10 -5.80
C ILE A 486 12.07 13.00 -4.73
N HIS A 487 11.05 12.98 -3.87
CA HIS A 487 10.86 11.95 -2.86
C HIS A 487 10.79 10.55 -3.46
N ASP A 488 10.04 10.40 -4.55
CA ASP A 488 9.87 9.12 -5.24
C ASP A 488 11.21 8.62 -5.81
N ILE A 489 11.97 9.50 -6.47
CA ILE A 489 13.30 9.18 -7.01
C ILE A 489 14.26 8.71 -5.92
N LEU A 490 14.33 9.45 -4.80
CA LEU A 490 15.22 9.13 -3.69
C LEU A 490 14.80 7.82 -3.01
N THR A 491 13.50 7.58 -2.85
CA THR A 491 12.98 6.32 -2.32
C THR A 491 13.34 5.14 -3.23
N ALA A 492 13.22 5.29 -4.56
CA ALA A 492 13.63 4.29 -5.52
C ALA A 492 15.13 3.97 -5.42
N MET A 493 15.99 4.98 -5.27
CA MET A 493 17.43 4.80 -5.05
C MET A 493 17.72 4.02 -3.76
N ARG A 494 17.00 4.32 -2.67
CA ARG A 494 17.19 3.67 -1.36
C ARG A 494 16.79 2.19 -1.39
N HIS A 495 15.64 1.87 -1.98
CA HIS A 495 15.15 0.49 -2.08
C HIS A 495 15.94 -0.35 -3.08
N SER A 496 16.41 0.27 -4.17
CA SER A 496 17.18 -0.42 -5.22
C SER A 496 18.65 -0.01 -5.21
N ARG A 497 19.26 0.01 -4.02
CA ARG A 497 20.64 0.50 -3.82
C ARG A 497 21.66 -0.19 -4.72
N TYR A 498 21.45 -1.46 -5.04
CA TYR A 498 22.36 -2.27 -5.87
C TYR A 498 22.00 -2.28 -7.37
N HIS A 499 20.99 -1.52 -7.80
CA HIS A 499 20.58 -1.49 -9.21
C HIS A 499 21.24 -0.32 -9.96
N ALA A 500 22.37 -0.58 -10.63
CA ALA A 500 23.23 0.46 -11.21
C ALA A 500 22.50 1.36 -12.23
N SER A 501 21.76 0.78 -13.19
CA SER A 501 21.08 1.54 -14.25
C SER A 501 20.00 2.47 -13.69
N LEU A 502 19.28 2.03 -12.64
CA LEU A 502 18.25 2.84 -11.99
C LEU A 502 18.90 4.02 -11.28
N ASN A 503 19.96 3.78 -10.51
CA ASN A 503 20.68 4.85 -9.83
C ASN A 503 21.28 5.87 -10.82
N ALA A 504 21.79 5.44 -11.98
CA ALA A 504 22.25 6.36 -13.02
C ALA A 504 21.11 7.26 -13.54
N ILE A 505 19.96 6.68 -13.88
CA ILE A 505 18.79 7.44 -14.35
C ILE A 505 18.24 8.37 -13.28
N CYS A 506 18.13 7.91 -12.03
CA CYS A 506 17.70 8.75 -10.90
C CYS A 506 18.63 9.96 -10.71
N CYS A 507 19.96 9.76 -10.77
CA CYS A 507 20.91 10.87 -10.71
C CYS A 507 20.72 11.86 -11.87
N MET A 508 20.51 11.38 -13.09
CA MET A 508 20.24 12.26 -14.24
C MET A 508 18.91 13.02 -14.09
N ALA A 509 17.88 12.38 -13.55
CA ALA A 509 16.59 13.03 -13.29
C ALA A 509 16.75 14.14 -12.24
N LEU A 510 17.48 13.87 -11.15
CA LEU A 510 17.82 14.88 -10.14
C LEU A 510 18.62 16.03 -10.72
N TRP A 511 19.62 15.74 -11.56
CA TRP A 511 20.41 16.77 -12.26
C TRP A 511 19.50 17.72 -13.07
N SER A 512 18.58 17.17 -13.85
CA SER A 512 17.68 17.98 -14.68
C SER A 512 16.67 18.77 -13.85
N LEU A 513 16.05 18.13 -12.84
CA LEU A 513 15.07 18.79 -11.97
C LEU A 513 15.69 19.91 -11.11
N ALA A 514 16.92 19.69 -10.62
CA ALA A 514 17.65 20.65 -9.78
C ALA A 514 18.29 21.80 -10.58
N ALA A 515 18.13 21.84 -11.90
CA ALA A 515 18.51 23.01 -12.70
C ALA A 515 17.64 24.24 -12.35
N ASP A 516 16.41 24.01 -11.88
CA ASP A 516 15.57 25.06 -11.31
C ASP A 516 15.87 25.28 -9.82
N SER A 517 15.91 26.55 -9.42
CA SER A 517 16.31 26.97 -8.07
C SER A 517 15.29 26.64 -6.97
N GLU A 518 14.00 26.56 -7.28
CA GLU A 518 12.97 26.17 -6.29
C GLU A 518 12.96 24.65 -6.10
N ASN A 519 13.11 23.91 -7.20
CA ASN A 519 13.25 22.46 -7.17
C ASN A 519 14.53 22.02 -6.42
N LEU A 520 15.64 22.75 -6.60
CA LEU A 520 16.90 22.52 -5.88
C LEU A 520 16.71 22.59 -4.36
N LYS A 521 15.97 23.59 -3.85
CA LYS A 521 15.69 23.70 -2.41
C LYS A 521 14.93 22.48 -1.87
N VAL A 522 14.02 21.91 -2.66
CA VAL A 522 13.30 20.68 -2.29
C VAL A 522 14.27 19.50 -2.27
N ALA A 523 15.13 19.36 -3.28
CA ALA A 523 16.15 18.32 -3.33
C ALA A 523 17.11 18.35 -2.12
N CYS A 524 17.57 19.54 -1.72
CA CYS A 524 18.43 19.68 -0.55
C CYS A 524 17.68 19.33 0.75
N LYS A 525 16.42 19.76 0.93
CA LYS A 525 15.59 19.39 2.09
C LYS A 525 15.38 17.89 2.23
N GLU A 526 15.30 17.16 1.12
CA GLU A 526 15.13 15.71 1.11
C GLU A 526 16.45 14.92 1.21
N ASN A 527 17.58 15.62 1.41
CA ASN A 527 18.93 15.06 1.50
C ASN A 527 19.38 14.33 0.22
N ALA A 528 19.02 14.84 -0.96
CA ALA A 528 19.38 14.22 -2.25
C ALA A 528 20.90 13.97 -2.39
N VAL A 529 21.75 14.87 -1.89
CA VAL A 529 23.21 14.71 -1.90
C VAL A 529 23.65 13.42 -1.22
N ARG A 530 23.03 13.06 -0.09
CA ARG A 530 23.37 11.84 0.66
C ARG A 530 23.13 10.59 -0.20
N ASP A 531 21.96 10.49 -0.82
CA ASP A 531 21.59 9.34 -1.65
C ASP A 531 22.44 9.27 -2.93
N VAL A 532 22.75 10.40 -3.57
CA VAL A 532 23.64 10.47 -4.75
C VAL A 532 25.07 10.04 -4.39
N CYS A 533 25.61 10.50 -3.26
CA CYS A 533 26.92 10.06 -2.76
C CYS A 533 26.94 8.56 -2.46
N MET A 534 25.88 8.02 -1.84
CA MET A 534 25.75 6.57 -1.61
C MET A 534 25.70 5.76 -2.91
N ALA A 535 24.99 6.26 -3.93
CA ALA A 535 24.94 5.64 -5.26
C ALA A 535 26.33 5.63 -5.93
N LEU A 536 27.07 6.74 -5.86
CA LEU A 536 28.45 6.83 -6.36
C LEU A 536 29.38 5.83 -5.66
N ASN A 537 29.33 5.76 -4.33
CA ASN A 537 30.16 4.83 -3.56
C ASN A 537 29.82 3.36 -3.90
N THR A 538 28.52 3.03 -3.95
CA THR A 538 28.06 1.66 -4.22
C THR A 538 28.43 1.19 -5.64
N HIS A 539 28.35 2.09 -6.62
CA HIS A 539 28.52 1.76 -8.05
C HIS A 539 29.74 2.43 -8.69
N LYS A 540 30.81 2.66 -7.93
CA LYS A 540 32.03 3.33 -8.42
C LYS A 540 32.69 2.68 -9.64
N VAL A 541 32.44 1.39 -9.88
CA VAL A 541 32.90 0.63 -11.06
C VAL A 541 32.04 0.89 -12.30
N SER A 542 30.84 1.47 -12.16
CA SER A 542 29.96 1.79 -13.28
C SER A 542 30.24 3.20 -13.80
N PRO A 543 30.77 3.36 -15.03
CA PRO A 543 31.05 4.70 -15.58
C PRO A 543 29.78 5.54 -15.72
N ASN A 544 28.64 4.90 -16.03
CA ASN A 544 27.35 5.58 -16.18
C ASN A 544 26.88 6.17 -14.84
N VAL A 545 27.01 5.43 -13.73
CA VAL A 545 26.63 5.95 -12.41
C VAL A 545 27.60 7.04 -11.98
N SER A 546 28.91 6.85 -12.16
CA SER A 546 29.90 7.89 -11.83
C SER A 546 29.66 9.19 -12.59
N GLU A 547 29.40 9.13 -13.90
CA GLU A 547 29.08 10.30 -14.71
C GLU A 547 27.81 11.00 -14.23
N SER A 548 26.75 10.23 -14.02
CA SER A 548 25.41 10.74 -13.67
C SER A 548 25.38 11.32 -12.25
N ALA A 549 25.99 10.62 -11.29
CA ALA A 549 26.08 11.10 -9.91
C ALA A 549 26.91 12.38 -9.83
N ALA A 550 28.04 12.45 -10.55
CA ALA A 550 28.82 13.69 -10.62
C ALA A 550 28.04 14.83 -11.28
N ALA A 551 27.26 14.56 -12.33
CA ALA A 551 26.39 15.57 -12.94
C ALA A 551 25.34 16.10 -11.94
N ALA A 552 24.66 15.22 -11.21
CA ALA A 552 23.70 15.60 -10.18
C ALA A 552 24.35 16.46 -9.09
N LEU A 553 25.52 16.07 -8.59
CA LEU A 553 26.27 16.82 -7.57
C LEU A 553 26.66 18.22 -8.04
N ILE A 554 26.98 18.43 -9.33
CA ILE A 554 27.26 19.77 -9.86
C ILE A 554 26.07 20.72 -9.66
N SER A 555 24.82 20.23 -9.79
CA SER A 555 23.62 21.06 -9.60
C SER A 555 23.21 21.16 -8.14
N LEU A 556 23.29 20.06 -7.39
CA LEU A 556 22.90 20.02 -5.98
C LEU A 556 23.81 20.89 -5.08
N LEU A 557 25.11 20.95 -5.39
CA LEU A 557 26.09 21.72 -4.61
C LEU A 557 26.11 23.22 -4.97
N LEU A 558 25.14 23.71 -5.75
CA LEU A 558 24.92 25.15 -5.93
C LEU A 558 24.23 25.79 -4.71
N ASP A 559 23.61 24.99 -3.85
CA ASP A 559 23.00 25.44 -2.60
C ASP A 559 23.88 25.07 -1.42
N ASP A 560 24.24 26.05 -0.59
CA ASP A 560 25.17 25.86 0.52
C ASP A 560 24.65 24.88 1.59
N SER A 561 23.32 24.71 1.70
CA SER A 561 22.73 23.73 2.64
C SER A 561 23.04 22.28 2.29
N CYS A 562 23.50 22.03 1.07
CA CYS A 562 23.80 20.71 0.54
C CYS A 562 25.26 20.24 0.83
N TYR A 563 26.13 21.07 1.45
CA TYR A 563 27.53 20.71 1.75
C TYR A 563 27.69 19.78 2.96
N ASP A 564 26.88 19.90 4.02
CA ASP A 564 27.03 19.08 5.23
C ASP A 564 26.91 17.57 4.93
N PRO A 565 25.87 17.09 4.20
CA PRO A 565 25.76 15.67 3.85
C PRO A 565 26.90 15.16 2.95
N PHE A 566 27.52 16.05 2.16
CA PHE A 566 28.65 15.71 1.30
C PHE A 566 29.91 15.37 2.12
N ASN A 567 30.17 16.14 3.19
CA ASN A 567 31.34 15.99 4.04
C ASN A 567 31.29 14.72 4.91
N GLU A 568 30.10 14.26 5.29
CA GLU A 568 29.90 13.05 6.10
C GLU A 568 30.31 11.74 5.40
N LEU A 569 30.27 11.69 4.06
CA LEU A 569 30.30 10.43 3.28
C LEU A 569 31.60 10.14 2.50
N ASP A 570 32.72 10.77 2.87
CA ASP A 570 33.99 10.71 2.13
C ASP A 570 33.82 10.76 0.59
N CYS A 571 32.97 11.68 0.12
CA CYS A 571 32.65 11.77 -1.29
C CYS A 571 33.85 12.22 -2.14
N VAL A 572 34.77 12.99 -1.56
CA VAL A 572 36.04 13.39 -2.21
C VAL A 572 36.86 12.17 -2.62
N GLY A 573 37.09 11.22 -1.69
CA GLY A 573 37.78 9.96 -1.99
C GLY A 573 37.06 9.16 -3.07
N ASN A 574 35.73 9.05 -2.98
CA ASN A 574 34.92 8.34 -3.97
C ASN A 574 35.01 8.94 -5.38
N LEU A 575 35.05 10.27 -5.50
CA LEU A 575 35.22 10.96 -6.78
C LEU A 575 36.62 10.74 -7.37
N ILE A 576 37.68 10.80 -6.55
CA ILE A 576 39.05 10.49 -6.99
C ILE A 576 39.13 9.05 -7.49
N TYR A 577 38.58 8.11 -6.73
CA TYR A 577 38.57 6.71 -7.10
C TYR A 577 37.79 6.45 -8.41
N ALA A 578 36.65 7.13 -8.60
CA ALA A 578 35.90 7.07 -9.86
C ALA A 578 36.69 7.60 -11.06
N ILE A 579 37.45 8.70 -10.90
CA ILE A 579 38.35 9.20 -11.95
C ILE A 579 39.43 8.15 -12.24
N HIS A 580 40.03 7.55 -11.21
CA HIS A 580 41.08 6.55 -11.38
C HIS A 580 40.56 5.31 -12.16
N LEU A 581 39.44 4.73 -11.74
CA LEU A 581 38.84 3.57 -12.43
C LEU A 581 38.46 3.89 -13.88
N HIS A 582 37.94 5.09 -14.13
CA HIS A 582 37.42 5.51 -15.43
C HIS A 582 38.29 6.56 -16.10
N THR A 583 39.61 6.50 -15.93
CA THR A 583 40.52 7.55 -16.41
C THR A 583 40.39 7.80 -17.91
N LYS A 584 40.00 6.78 -18.71
CA LYS A 584 39.78 6.90 -20.16
C LYS A 584 38.42 7.52 -20.55
N ASN A 585 37.46 7.61 -19.63
CA ASN A 585 36.14 8.18 -19.90
C ASN A 585 36.14 9.69 -19.65
N ALA A 586 36.21 10.47 -20.72
CA ALA A 586 36.27 11.93 -20.64
C ALA A 586 35.10 12.56 -19.87
N LYS A 587 33.89 11.97 -19.93
CA LYS A 587 32.70 12.54 -19.26
C LYS A 587 32.77 12.38 -17.75
N VAL A 588 33.19 11.21 -17.27
CA VAL A 588 33.42 10.95 -15.85
C VAL A 588 34.50 11.90 -15.32
N VAL A 589 35.66 11.96 -15.98
CA VAL A 589 36.78 12.82 -15.57
C VAL A 589 36.32 14.28 -15.49
N LYS A 590 35.69 14.80 -16.55
CA LYS A 590 35.18 16.17 -16.59
C LYS A 590 34.22 16.47 -15.43
N ASN A 591 33.19 15.65 -15.24
CA ASN A 591 32.15 15.93 -14.25
C ASN A 591 32.70 15.81 -12.83
N CYS A 592 33.49 14.77 -12.52
CA CYS A 592 34.12 14.62 -11.22
C CYS A 592 35.08 15.78 -10.90
N CYS A 593 35.88 16.24 -11.86
CA CYS A 593 36.76 17.40 -11.66
C CYS A 593 35.97 18.68 -11.37
N LYS A 594 34.81 18.88 -12.02
CA LYS A 594 33.93 20.03 -11.74
C LYS A 594 33.35 20.00 -10.33
N VAL A 595 32.91 18.83 -9.86
CA VAL A 595 32.44 18.66 -8.47
C VAL A 595 33.58 18.96 -7.50
N LEU A 596 34.76 18.34 -7.71
CA LEU A 596 35.93 18.54 -6.87
C LEU A 596 36.34 20.02 -6.81
N ALA A 597 36.38 20.71 -7.94
CA ALA A 597 36.69 22.15 -7.95
C ALA A 597 35.67 22.97 -7.13
N THR A 598 34.38 22.63 -7.24
CA THR A 598 33.31 23.32 -6.50
C THR A 598 33.44 23.11 -4.98
N VAL A 599 33.72 21.88 -4.54
CA VAL A 599 33.81 21.59 -3.10
C VAL A 599 35.14 22.04 -2.49
N VAL A 600 36.24 21.99 -3.25
CA VAL A 600 37.53 22.53 -2.84
C VAL A 600 37.47 24.04 -2.70
N GLN A 601 36.76 24.73 -3.59
CA GLN A 601 36.53 26.18 -3.48
C GLN A 601 35.73 26.54 -2.22
N ALA A 602 34.75 25.71 -1.85
CA ALA A 602 33.85 25.98 -0.73
C ALA A 602 34.39 25.54 0.64
N ASN A 603 35.24 24.52 0.70
CA ASN A 603 35.65 23.89 1.96
C ASN A 603 37.11 23.44 1.98
N GLU A 604 37.92 24.01 2.87
CA GLU A 604 39.33 23.67 3.08
C GLU A 604 39.53 22.19 3.47
N GLU A 605 38.61 21.59 4.21
CA GLU A 605 38.66 20.17 4.57
C GLU A 605 38.57 19.27 3.33
N CYS A 606 37.78 19.68 2.31
CA CYS A 606 37.72 18.96 1.04
C CYS A 606 39.05 19.08 0.26
N ALA A 607 39.70 20.24 0.31
CA ALA A 607 41.04 20.45 -0.26
C ALA A 607 42.08 19.56 0.43
N TYR A 608 42.07 19.52 1.77
CA TYR A 608 42.94 18.66 2.55
C TYR A 608 42.74 17.19 2.22
N ARG A 609 41.48 16.70 2.21
CA ARG A 609 41.16 15.31 1.84
C ARG A 609 41.59 14.98 0.42
N PHE A 610 41.41 15.87 -0.54
CA PHE A 610 41.85 15.65 -1.92
C PHE A 610 43.37 15.42 -2.00
N LEU A 611 44.15 16.16 -1.21
CA LEU A 611 45.61 16.04 -1.17
C LEU A 611 46.09 14.84 -0.36
N THR A 612 45.32 14.39 0.64
CA THR A 612 45.74 13.41 1.64
C THR A 612 45.02 12.06 1.56
N SER A 613 44.12 11.85 0.59
CA SER A 613 43.28 10.66 0.45
C SER A 613 44.01 9.32 0.29
N ALA A 614 45.35 9.27 0.35
CA ALA A 614 46.07 8.02 0.48
C ALA A 614 46.05 7.57 1.94
N GLN A 615 45.23 6.56 2.25
CA GLN A 615 45.44 5.79 3.47
C GLN A 615 46.82 5.10 3.39
N PRO A 616 47.67 5.15 4.42
CA PRO A 616 49.03 4.59 4.37
C PRO A 616 49.13 3.08 4.11
N GLU A 617 48.02 2.35 4.19
CA GLU A 617 47.98 0.88 4.15
C GLU A 617 47.35 0.30 2.88
N ASP A 618 46.71 1.11 2.02
CA ASP A 618 46.08 0.67 0.77
C ASP A 618 46.71 1.37 -0.45
N GLU A 619 46.86 0.65 -1.58
CA GLU A 619 47.33 1.18 -2.88
C GLU A 619 46.35 2.19 -3.52
N ASP A 620 45.67 3.01 -2.73
CA ASP A 620 44.66 3.95 -3.21
C ASP A 620 45.31 5.17 -3.90
N PRO A 621 44.74 5.62 -5.03
CA PRO A 621 45.34 6.65 -5.86
C PRO A 621 45.17 8.04 -5.21
N THR A 622 46.28 8.79 -5.07
CA THR A 622 46.20 10.17 -4.59
C THR A 622 45.46 11.06 -5.58
N GLY A 623 44.79 12.12 -5.08
CA GLY A 623 44.09 13.08 -5.94
C GLY A 623 44.99 13.69 -7.02
N ILE A 624 46.20 14.11 -6.66
CA ILE A 624 47.18 14.70 -7.59
C ILE A 624 47.63 13.69 -8.66
N ALA A 625 48.01 12.47 -8.27
CA ALA A 625 48.45 11.47 -9.24
C ALA A 625 47.31 11.08 -10.20
N THR A 626 46.09 10.98 -9.68
CA THR A 626 44.89 10.65 -10.46
C THR A 626 44.59 11.70 -11.52
N ILE A 627 44.59 12.99 -11.13
CA ILE A 627 44.34 14.09 -12.06
C ILE A 627 45.46 14.20 -13.10
N PHE A 628 46.73 13.99 -12.72
CA PHE A 628 47.84 14.00 -13.66
C PHE A 628 47.72 12.88 -14.70
N ALA A 629 47.38 11.66 -14.27
CA ALA A 629 47.13 10.55 -15.18
C ALA A 629 45.96 10.83 -16.13
N ALA A 630 44.88 11.45 -15.63
CA ALA A 630 43.75 11.86 -16.45
C ALA A 630 44.11 12.95 -17.47
N TYR A 631 44.93 13.93 -17.07
CA TYR A 631 45.41 14.99 -17.96
C TYR A 631 46.23 14.44 -19.12
N GLU A 632 47.17 13.52 -18.87
CA GLU A 632 48.00 12.94 -19.93
C GLU A 632 47.19 12.23 -21.02
N LEU A 633 46.07 11.60 -20.65
CA LEU A 633 45.17 10.93 -21.59
C LEU A 633 44.23 11.89 -22.33
N HIS A 634 43.87 13.03 -21.72
CA HIS A 634 42.82 13.94 -22.23
C HIS A 634 43.31 15.36 -22.52
N LYS A 635 44.61 15.59 -22.65
CA LYS A 635 45.21 16.92 -22.92
C LYS A 635 44.67 17.64 -24.16
N ASP A 636 44.13 16.89 -25.12
CA ASP A 636 43.51 17.44 -26.33
C ASP A 636 41.99 17.69 -26.18
N ASN A 637 41.39 17.30 -25.04
CA ASN A 637 39.97 17.50 -24.75
C ASN A 637 39.79 18.77 -23.88
N ALA A 638 39.40 19.87 -24.53
CA ALA A 638 39.23 21.17 -23.89
C ALA A 638 38.34 21.15 -22.63
N MET A 639 37.26 20.36 -22.64
CA MET A 639 36.30 20.30 -21.52
C MET A 639 36.89 19.59 -20.29
N VAL A 640 37.73 18.58 -20.51
CA VAL A 640 38.42 17.87 -19.41
C VAL A 640 39.53 18.75 -18.85
N VAL A 641 40.32 19.37 -19.73
CA VAL A 641 41.41 20.26 -19.36
C VAL A 641 40.89 21.45 -18.56
N GLU A 642 39.77 22.07 -18.96
CA GLU A 642 39.13 23.15 -18.20
C GLU A 642 38.78 22.73 -16.77
N GLY A 643 38.18 21.55 -16.58
CA GLY A 643 37.83 21.03 -15.26
C GLY A 643 39.06 20.77 -14.39
N ILE A 644 40.10 20.16 -14.96
CA ILE A 644 41.36 19.89 -14.26
C ILE A 644 42.07 21.19 -13.86
N VAL A 645 42.19 22.13 -14.80
CA VAL A 645 42.83 23.43 -14.54
C VAL A 645 42.07 24.21 -13.48
N ARG A 646 40.73 24.24 -13.54
CA ARG A 646 39.92 24.89 -12.50
C ARG A 646 40.21 24.29 -11.12
N LEU A 647 40.18 22.97 -10.99
CA LEU A 647 40.51 22.30 -9.72
C LEU A 647 41.91 22.68 -9.22
N LEU A 648 42.92 22.69 -10.08
CA LEU A 648 44.29 23.08 -9.70
C LEU A 648 44.39 24.56 -9.27
N VAL A 649 43.65 25.46 -9.90
CA VAL A 649 43.59 26.88 -9.52
C VAL A 649 42.97 27.04 -8.13
N GLU A 650 41.86 26.36 -7.83
CA GLU A 650 41.23 26.39 -6.50
C GLU A 650 42.12 25.74 -5.42
N LEU A 651 42.91 24.71 -5.77
CA LEU A 651 43.90 24.16 -4.84
C LEU A 651 45.06 25.13 -4.59
N ALA A 652 45.51 25.85 -5.62
CA ALA A 652 46.62 26.80 -5.51
C ALA A 652 46.28 28.03 -4.66
N SER A 653 45.01 28.42 -4.54
CA SER A 653 44.62 29.54 -3.67
C SER A 653 44.91 29.29 -2.19
N TYR A 654 44.97 28.01 -1.77
CA TYR A 654 45.38 27.65 -0.41
C TYR A 654 46.90 27.81 -0.18
N GLY A 655 47.71 27.79 -1.24
CA GLY A 655 49.17 27.98 -1.15
C GLY A 655 49.62 29.44 -0.97
N HIS A 656 48.74 30.41 -1.19
CA HIS A 656 49.02 31.84 -0.98
C HIS A 656 48.81 32.32 0.46
N TYR A 657 48.27 31.47 1.34
CA TYR A 657 48.27 31.66 2.78
C TYR A 657 49.44 30.87 3.38
N GLY A 658 50.59 31.52 3.59
CA GLY A 658 51.65 30.95 4.42
C GLY A 658 52.37 32.04 5.22
N PRO A 659 53.04 31.72 6.34
CA PRO A 659 52.87 30.59 7.27
C PRO A 659 52.07 31.02 8.54
N MET A 660 51.53 30.06 9.30
CA MET A 660 51.33 30.27 10.75
C MET A 660 52.64 30.14 11.50
#